data_AF-A0A182FWD4-F1
#
_entry.id   AF-A0A182FWD4-F1
#
_cell.length_a   1.000
_cell.length_b   1.000
_cell.length_c   1.000
_cell.angle_alpha   90.00
_cell.angle_beta   90.00
_cell.angle_gamma   90.00
#
_symmetry.space_group_name_H-M   'P 1'
#
loop_
_entity.id
_entity.type
_entity.pdbx_description
1 polymer ?
#
loop_
_entity_poly.entity_id
_entity_poly.type
_entity_poly.pdbx_seq_one_letter_code
_entity_poly.pdbx_strand_id
1 'polypeptide(L)'
;MDQIEESGEDSQAPESTFEDDLVPKEITDEFFEELCTKANLTVKDLQGNQQYGLAEDFQKLLITGQNLRQQLIEEQDRIAKMQDEVAAAAGRVAQAMQISQRDQDTIQTLKSEIQDAWKRADAAQTREQNAQEAMNLMRSKFEKLHADGDRYGDRDEDVGPSMNKHKEGVLRERDRLYVEVEELNRRLHTQRLYMEELEKKCADAETKVKDLYKVVDETSNEAFRDKRQLESLQTAHNEVTTNLEIKTDEAKYFKALAESNHKTTVQQTMQIAAIRTNLERIMTTNNLTQVKLAKAQADFDNMVQLKEKVTNELNTKVNILKLKEDENNKFRLENAKLLKTRELLQKRIQTIEAAKGITDQEVAKLKNMIVTFEKERDASKKSFDVAKKQVDAVLRERDLVRKDLVKANKTISDQTDQMMLLDKHQKTLENEIKGYQAAAQKQQTLMLKIEKDRDRNAEEVQNMSDKIEQLNEDLLYKQKMIAELREKLKDDEAKLVQCQNLLEITRGERNIFERDLTTCSKEMESLKERLKNAIRAVDQLKEENANKMAELFKANKTIDKNEKEKQSLKSEVQNISIALQHSKSELSEKTNENTRLNKTLSDDATSMLRLKKQLEGAINEKDLVKVQLTQRVEEINNLTEKLNMLNMALDRGENQYRERLDDIRLLKIEISNLRSQRNLLTRGLANTADMRQEVLQLNRVLNQERVKARALEDEMLTPMNVHRWRKLSGKDPEKMDLIVKVQTLQRRVLYQSVTVSQQEKNLQQSEKMYDSLKEVVEKLPSHKVKERLSITQRALTARTKKLKALAAEIRIKELDCKSKDSTLDQLKQALLETKKDLAKEKREKIKLVENLRGQRAHSVLHGPSADADFIVFRTTSQSANSGNYRTLGSGFRAIC
;
A
#
# COMPACT_ATOMS: atom_id res chain seq x y z
N MET A 1 19.80 44.50 68.81
CA MET A 1 19.32 45.26 67.64
C MET A 1 19.07 44.26 66.53
N ASP A 2 17.85 43.89 66.16
CA ASP A 2 16.53 44.13 66.72
C ASP A 2 15.70 42.87 66.44
N GLN A 3 14.76 42.61 67.33
CA GLN A 3 13.66 41.65 67.17
C GLN A 3 12.68 42.16 66.09
N ILE A 4 11.84 41.29 65.53
CA ILE A 4 10.37 41.47 65.52
C ILE A 4 9.70 40.18 65.01
N GLU A 5 8.75 39.71 65.82
CA GLU A 5 7.77 38.64 65.57
C GLU A 5 6.50 39.19 64.89
N GLU A 6 5.61 38.25 64.52
CA GLU A 6 4.14 38.31 64.64
C GLU A 6 3.22 38.79 63.48
N SER A 7 2.41 37.83 63.02
CA SER A 7 0.92 37.80 63.07
C SER A 7 0.01 38.49 62.03
N GLY A 8 -1.15 37.87 61.80
CA GLY A 8 -2.41 38.45 61.28
C GLY A 8 -2.86 37.90 59.91
N GLU A 9 -3.68 36.84 59.80
CA GLU A 9 -5.16 36.72 59.98
C GLU A 9 -6.07 37.51 59.00
N ASP A 10 -6.93 36.70 58.35
CA ASP A 10 -8.32 36.90 57.93
C ASP A 10 -8.78 37.89 56.84
N SER A 11 -9.48 37.31 55.86
CA SER A 11 -10.63 37.93 55.17
C SER A 11 -11.59 36.83 54.68
N GLN A 12 -12.65 36.56 55.47
CA GLN A 12 -13.88 35.89 55.02
C GLN A 12 -14.84 36.92 54.42
N ALA A 13 -15.51 36.60 53.31
CA ALA A 13 -16.98 36.64 53.19
C ALA A 13 -17.48 36.12 51.82
N PRO A 14 -18.74 35.62 51.73
CA PRO A 14 -19.16 34.57 50.78
C PRO A 14 -20.33 34.96 49.85
N GLU A 15 -20.41 34.35 48.66
CA GLU A 15 -21.63 34.21 47.81
C GLU A 15 -21.53 32.85 47.07
N SER A 16 -22.31 31.82 47.44
CA SER A 16 -23.59 31.36 46.83
C SER A 16 -23.49 31.12 45.31
N THR A 17 -23.87 29.99 44.69
CA THR A 17 -24.50 28.73 45.09
C THR A 17 -24.57 27.84 43.84
N PHE A 18 -24.51 26.52 44.00
CA PHE A 18 -24.95 25.48 43.06
C PHE A 18 -24.18 25.31 41.74
N GLU A 19 -23.13 24.48 41.78
CA GLU A 19 -23.05 23.29 40.92
C GLU A 19 -22.42 22.15 41.74
N ASP A 20 -23.05 20.98 41.65
CA ASP A 20 -22.78 19.78 42.44
C ASP A 20 -21.35 19.22 42.23
N ASP A 21 -20.45 19.42 43.20
CA ASP A 21 -19.30 18.52 43.40
C ASP A 21 -19.81 17.25 44.12
N LEU A 22 -20.58 16.43 43.40
CA LEU A 22 -21.06 15.11 43.87
C LEU A 22 -19.94 14.07 44.04
N VAL A 23 -18.69 14.44 43.74
CA VAL A 23 -17.49 13.60 43.90
C VAL A 23 -16.47 14.37 44.75
N PRO A 24 -16.14 13.91 45.97
CA PRO A 24 -15.10 14.51 46.79
C PRO A 24 -13.77 14.61 46.04
N LYS A 25 -13.04 15.73 46.20
CA LYS A 25 -11.70 15.93 45.62
C LYS A 25 -10.68 14.89 46.09
N GLU A 26 -10.90 14.32 47.27
CA GLU A 26 -10.19 13.16 47.80
C GLU A 26 -11.21 12.10 48.22
N ILE A 27 -11.10 10.91 47.62
CA ILE A 27 -11.91 9.76 47.99
C ILE A 27 -11.32 9.20 49.29
N THR A 28 -11.90 9.58 50.42
CA THR A 28 -11.55 9.02 51.74
C THR A 28 -12.00 7.56 51.82
N ASP A 29 -11.37 6.77 52.69
CA ASP A 29 -11.74 5.36 52.90
C ASP A 29 -13.20 5.23 53.34
N GLU A 30 -13.64 6.09 54.26
CA GLU A 30 -15.02 6.15 54.74
C GLU A 30 -16.01 6.45 53.60
N PHE A 31 -15.68 7.38 52.71
CA PHE A 31 -16.53 7.71 51.56
C PHE A 31 -16.60 6.56 50.55
N PHE A 32 -15.48 5.87 50.31
CA PHE A 32 -15.44 4.73 49.40
C PHE A 32 -16.22 3.52 49.95
N GLU A 33 -16.14 3.25 51.26
CA GLU A 33 -16.94 2.22 51.92
C GLU A 33 -18.43 2.54 51.87
N GLU A 34 -18.81 3.80 52.12
CA GLU A 34 -20.20 4.23 52.01
C GLU A 34 -20.73 4.09 50.57
N LEU A 35 -19.91 4.46 49.57
CA LEU A 35 -20.23 4.31 48.16
C LEU A 35 -20.38 2.83 47.76
N CYS A 36 -19.50 1.94 48.22
CA CYS A 36 -19.64 0.50 47.99
C CYS A 36 -20.91 -0.06 48.64
N THR A 37 -21.26 0.41 49.83
CA THR A 37 -22.47 -0.03 50.55
C THR A 37 -23.73 0.41 49.82
N LYS A 38 -23.79 1.67 49.39
CA LYS A 38 -24.91 2.20 48.57
C LYS A 38 -25.00 1.50 47.22
N ALA A 39 -23.87 1.27 46.55
CA ALA A 39 -23.83 0.58 45.26
C ALA A 39 -24.36 -0.86 45.36
N ASN A 40 -24.00 -1.60 46.41
CA ASN A 40 -24.52 -2.94 46.67
C ASN A 40 -26.03 -2.96 46.94
N LEU A 41 -26.57 -1.94 47.63
CA LEU A 41 -28.01 -1.78 47.81
C LEU A 41 -28.71 -1.51 46.47
N THR A 42 -28.13 -0.65 45.62
CA THR A 42 -28.66 -0.38 44.27
C THR A 42 -28.68 -1.63 43.40
N VAL A 43 -27.64 -2.48 43.45
CA VAL A 43 -27.64 -3.78 42.76
C VAL A 43 -28.78 -4.67 43.26
N LYS A 44 -29.00 -4.76 44.58
CA LYS A 44 -30.11 -5.54 45.16
C LYS A 44 -31.48 -5.02 44.72
N ASP A 45 -31.66 -3.70 44.68
CA ASP A 45 -32.91 -3.07 44.26
C ASP A 45 -33.19 -3.30 42.76
N LEU A 46 -32.15 -3.21 41.91
CA LEU A 46 -32.26 -3.51 40.48
C LEU A 46 -32.59 -4.99 40.21
N GLN A 47 -32.03 -5.91 41.01
CA GLN A 47 -32.37 -7.33 40.97
C GLN A 47 -33.82 -7.57 41.41
N GLY A 48 -34.27 -6.91 42.49
CA GLY A 48 -35.66 -6.98 42.97
C GLY A 48 -36.69 -6.47 41.96
N ASN A 49 -36.31 -5.47 41.16
CA ASN A 49 -37.14 -4.90 40.09
C ASN A 49 -37.04 -5.66 38.74
N GLN A 50 -36.43 -6.86 38.73
CA GLN A 50 -36.23 -7.72 37.54
C GLN A 50 -35.38 -7.07 36.42
N GLN A 51 -34.58 -6.04 36.74
CA GLN A 51 -33.68 -5.37 35.80
C GLN A 51 -32.27 -5.99 35.84
N TYR A 52 -32.17 -7.28 35.56
CA TYR A 52 -30.94 -8.06 35.76
C TYR A 52 -29.74 -7.58 34.93
N GLY A 53 -29.95 -7.08 33.71
CA GLY A 53 -28.85 -6.57 32.86
C GLY A 53 -28.19 -5.32 33.46
N LEU A 54 -29.00 -4.37 33.96
CA LEU A 54 -28.51 -3.17 34.64
C LEU A 54 -27.82 -3.52 35.98
N ALA A 55 -28.35 -4.50 36.72
CA ALA A 55 -27.71 -4.97 37.94
C ALA A 55 -26.33 -5.60 37.67
N GLU A 56 -26.19 -6.39 36.60
CA GLU A 56 -24.92 -7.01 36.22
C GLU A 56 -23.88 -5.97 35.80
N ASP A 57 -24.28 -4.99 34.98
CA ASP A 57 -23.40 -3.91 34.53
C ASP A 57 -22.93 -3.03 35.70
N PHE A 58 -23.84 -2.71 36.62
CA PHE A 58 -23.51 -1.93 37.81
C PHE A 58 -22.61 -2.71 38.78
N GLN A 59 -22.79 -4.03 38.90
CA GLN A 59 -21.93 -4.89 39.71
C GLN A 59 -20.51 -5.03 39.10
N LYS A 60 -20.39 -5.09 37.77
CA LYS A 60 -19.09 -5.02 37.09
C LYS A 60 -18.38 -3.68 37.34
N LEU A 61 -19.13 -2.58 37.34
CA LEU A 61 -18.59 -1.24 37.63
C LEU A 61 -18.07 -1.15 39.08
N LEU A 62 -18.82 -1.70 40.04
CA LEU A 62 -18.41 -1.77 41.45
C LEU A 62 -17.11 -2.57 41.65
N ILE A 63 -17.02 -3.77 41.06
CA ILE A 63 -15.81 -4.61 41.13
C ILE A 63 -14.61 -3.89 40.51
N THR A 64 -14.82 -3.22 39.39
CA THR A 64 -13.76 -2.45 38.71
C THR A 64 -13.28 -1.29 39.59
N GLY A 65 -14.21 -0.57 40.25
CA GLY A 65 -13.89 0.49 41.19
C GLY A 65 -13.09 0.00 42.40
N GLN A 66 -13.45 -1.16 42.96
CA GLN A 66 -12.71 -1.78 44.08
C GLN A 66 -11.29 -2.17 43.69
N ASN A 67 -11.10 -2.75 42.50
CA ASN A 67 -9.77 -3.11 42.00
C ASN A 67 -8.89 -1.87 41.77
N LEU A 68 -9.45 -0.78 41.24
CA LEU A 68 -8.71 0.48 41.05
C LEU A 68 -8.33 1.14 42.38
N ARG A 69 -9.20 1.07 43.39
CA ARG A 69 -8.86 1.56 44.75
C ARG A 69 -7.72 0.77 45.37
N GLN A 70 -7.72 -0.56 45.23
CA GLN A 70 -6.66 -1.42 45.73
C GLN A 70 -5.31 -1.09 45.08
N GLN A 71 -5.28 -0.90 43.75
CA GLN A 71 -4.08 -0.49 43.02
C GLN A 71 -3.57 0.88 43.47
N LEU A 72 -4.46 1.84 43.72
CA LEU A 72 -4.08 3.17 44.21
C LEU A 72 -3.36 3.09 45.56
N ILE A 73 -3.87 2.29 46.50
CA ILE A 73 -3.27 2.08 47.84
C ILE A 73 -1.88 1.44 47.70
N GLU A 74 -1.74 0.42 46.85
CA GLU A 74 -0.46 -0.26 46.62
C GLU A 74 0.61 0.66 46.01
N GLU A 75 0.22 1.57 45.11
CA GLU A 75 1.15 2.56 44.54
C GLU A 75 1.51 3.65 45.56
N GLN A 76 0.57 4.08 46.41
CA GLN A 76 0.83 5.04 47.49
C GLN A 76 1.85 4.48 48.50
N ASP A 77 1.71 3.22 48.92
CA ASP A 77 2.66 2.53 49.78
C ASP A 77 4.06 2.41 49.14
N ARG A 78 4.10 2.18 47.82
CA ARG A 78 5.35 2.07 47.07
C ARG A 78 6.07 3.41 46.99
N ILE A 79 5.31 4.50 46.80
CA ILE A 79 5.85 5.86 46.79
C ILE A 79 6.42 6.23 48.16
N ALA A 80 5.70 5.93 49.25
CA ALA A 80 6.18 6.19 50.61
C ALA A 80 7.52 5.48 50.89
N LYS A 81 7.62 4.19 50.54
CA LYS A 81 8.88 3.42 50.67
C LYS A 81 10.02 4.01 49.86
N MET A 82 9.77 4.45 48.62
CA MET A 82 10.80 5.12 47.81
C MET A 82 11.23 6.46 48.41
N GLN A 83 10.33 7.21 49.04
CA GLN A 83 10.67 8.46 49.70
C GLN A 83 11.57 8.23 50.93
N ASP A 84 11.31 7.19 51.72
CA ASP A 84 12.17 6.81 52.86
C ASP A 84 13.58 6.41 52.39
N GLU A 85 13.68 5.65 51.29
CA GLU A 85 14.97 5.24 50.71
C GLU A 85 15.77 6.44 50.18
N VAL A 86 15.10 7.41 49.55
CA VAL A 86 15.72 8.66 49.07
C VAL A 86 16.21 9.49 50.25
N ALA A 87 15.44 9.62 51.32
CA ALA A 87 15.84 10.33 52.53
C ALA A 87 17.07 9.68 53.19
N ALA A 88 17.09 8.33 53.28
CA ALA A 88 18.23 7.59 53.82
C ALA A 88 19.50 7.74 52.95
N ALA A 89 19.35 7.76 51.62
CA ALA A 89 20.46 8.00 50.69
C ALA A 89 21.01 9.43 50.81
N ALA A 90 20.13 10.43 50.92
CA ALA A 90 20.53 11.83 51.14
C ALA A 90 21.30 12.00 52.46
N GLY A 91 20.86 11.33 53.54
CA GLY A 91 21.59 11.33 54.82
C GLY A 91 23.01 10.76 54.71
N ARG A 92 23.19 9.65 53.98
CA ARG A 92 24.53 9.06 53.76
C ARG A 92 25.44 9.97 52.94
N VAL A 93 24.90 10.65 51.93
CA VAL A 93 25.67 11.60 51.11
C VAL A 93 26.11 12.81 51.93
N ALA A 94 25.23 13.36 52.77
CA ALA A 94 25.57 14.47 53.66
C ALA A 94 26.68 14.09 54.64
N GLN A 95 26.62 12.88 55.21
CA GLN A 95 27.65 12.37 56.13
C GLN A 95 29.01 12.18 55.41
N ALA A 96 29.01 11.67 54.18
CA ALA A 96 30.22 11.52 53.37
C ALA A 96 30.84 12.88 52.99
N MET A 97 30.03 13.89 52.64
CA MET A 97 30.52 15.25 52.39
C MET A 97 31.13 15.87 53.64
N GLN A 98 30.54 15.64 54.81
CA GLN A 98 31.06 16.20 56.07
C GLN A 98 32.41 15.57 56.48
N ILE A 99 32.62 14.28 56.19
CA ILE A 99 33.91 13.60 56.40
C ILE A 99 34.94 14.13 55.40
N SER A 100 34.59 14.23 54.11
CA SER A 100 35.49 14.77 53.09
C SER A 100 35.91 16.21 53.38
N GLN A 101 35.02 17.03 53.95
CA GLN A 101 35.34 18.40 54.34
C GLN A 101 36.34 18.42 55.51
N ARG A 102 36.15 17.57 56.52
CA ARG A 102 37.10 17.42 57.64
C ARG A 102 38.47 16.96 57.17
N ASP A 103 38.51 16.01 56.24
CA ASP A 103 39.76 15.52 55.64
C ASP A 103 40.47 16.62 54.85
N GLN A 104 39.72 17.48 54.18
CA GLN A 104 40.28 18.61 53.43
C GLN A 104 40.88 19.67 54.37
N ASP A 105 40.24 19.92 55.51
CA ASP A 105 40.76 20.82 56.54
C ASP A 105 42.05 20.27 57.20
N THR A 106 42.11 18.96 57.51
CA THR A 106 43.34 18.32 58.03
C THR A 106 44.46 18.26 57.01
N ILE A 107 44.15 18.06 55.72
CA ILE A 107 45.16 18.16 54.65
C ILE A 107 45.72 19.58 54.58
N GLN A 108 44.89 20.60 54.79
CA GLN A 108 45.32 21.99 54.73
C GLN A 108 46.22 22.37 55.91
N THR A 109 45.92 21.92 57.13
CA THR A 109 46.81 22.09 58.29
C THR A 109 48.12 21.35 58.12
N LEU A 110 48.11 20.09 57.66
CA LEU A 110 49.34 19.34 57.40
C LEU A 110 50.21 19.98 56.31
N LYS A 111 49.60 20.56 55.27
CA LYS A 111 50.34 21.34 54.25
C LYS A 111 51.00 22.58 54.82
N SER A 112 50.35 23.26 55.76
CA SER A 112 50.94 24.41 56.48
C SER A 112 52.13 23.98 57.33
N GLU A 113 52.00 22.87 58.06
CA GLU A 113 53.08 22.34 58.90
C GLU A 113 54.29 21.89 58.08
N ILE A 114 54.05 21.29 56.91
CA ILE A 114 55.11 20.94 55.95
C ILE A 114 55.80 22.20 55.43
N GLN A 115 55.05 23.25 55.05
CA GLN A 115 55.67 24.52 54.63
C GLN A 115 56.53 25.15 55.73
N ASP A 116 56.10 25.10 56.98
CA ASP A 116 56.88 25.62 58.10
C ASP A 116 58.09 24.75 58.44
N ALA A 117 58.00 23.43 58.22
CA ALA A 117 59.13 22.52 58.32
C ALA A 117 60.16 22.78 57.20
N TRP A 118 59.71 23.03 55.97
CA TRP A 118 60.57 23.42 54.85
C TRP A 118 61.27 24.75 55.10
N LYS A 119 60.57 25.77 55.61
CA LYS A 119 61.21 27.03 56.01
C LYS A 119 62.25 26.84 57.12
N ARG A 120 61.99 25.94 58.07
CA ARG A 120 62.95 25.60 59.14
C ARG A 120 64.16 24.84 58.58
N ALA A 121 63.97 23.96 57.61
CA ALA A 121 65.03 23.24 56.92
C ALA A 121 65.88 24.19 56.06
N ASP A 122 65.28 25.08 55.28
CA ASP A 122 66.00 26.12 54.53
C ASP A 122 66.78 27.06 55.46
N ALA A 123 66.20 27.45 56.60
CA ALA A 123 66.91 28.25 57.60
C ALA A 123 68.08 27.50 58.25
N ALA A 124 67.97 26.18 58.43
CA ALA A 124 69.06 25.33 58.92
C ALA A 124 70.16 25.17 57.85
N GLN A 125 69.77 24.92 56.60
CA GLN A 125 70.69 24.80 55.46
C GLN A 125 71.42 26.11 55.17
N THR A 126 70.76 27.26 55.36
CA THR A 126 71.42 28.57 55.26
C THR A 126 72.42 28.79 56.40
N ARG A 127 72.11 28.33 57.63
CA ARG A 127 73.08 28.37 58.75
C ARG A 127 74.26 27.44 58.50
N GLU A 128 74.02 26.26 57.95
CA GLU A 128 75.05 25.30 57.57
C GLU A 128 75.91 25.82 56.43
N GLN A 129 75.33 26.45 55.41
CA GLN A 129 76.06 27.08 54.32
C GLN A 129 76.92 28.25 54.82
N ASN A 130 76.40 29.08 55.73
CA ASN A 130 77.19 30.13 56.38
C ASN A 130 78.33 29.55 57.25
N ALA A 131 78.08 28.43 57.95
CA ALA A 131 79.11 27.73 58.71
C ALA A 131 80.17 27.12 57.78
N GLN A 132 79.77 26.59 56.62
CA GLN A 132 80.64 26.02 55.61
C GLN A 132 81.47 27.10 54.88
N GLU A 133 80.88 28.27 54.62
CA GLU A 133 81.60 29.44 54.13
C GLU A 133 82.62 29.96 55.16
N ALA A 134 82.25 29.99 56.45
CA ALA A 134 83.19 30.30 57.52
C ALA A 134 84.31 29.25 57.66
N MET A 135 83.99 27.96 57.46
CA MET A 135 84.95 26.86 57.48
C MET A 135 85.89 26.90 56.27
N ASN A 136 85.39 27.28 55.09
CA ASN A 136 86.20 27.49 53.88
C ASN A 136 87.08 28.74 53.99
N LEU A 137 86.62 29.79 54.68
CA LEU A 137 87.44 30.95 55.04
C LEU A 137 88.57 30.56 56.02
N MET A 138 88.30 29.65 56.95
CA MET A 138 89.31 29.09 57.87
C MET A 138 90.27 28.12 57.17
N ARG A 139 89.82 27.33 56.18
CA ARG A 139 90.70 26.50 55.33
C ARG A 139 91.62 27.36 54.45
N SER A 140 91.10 28.45 53.87
CA SER A 140 91.91 29.41 53.11
C SER A 140 92.94 30.15 53.98
N LYS A 141 92.65 30.34 55.28
CA LYS A 141 93.63 30.85 56.27
C LYS A 141 94.65 29.79 56.70
N PHE A 142 94.25 28.52 56.78
CA PHE A 142 95.17 27.41 57.05
C PHE A 142 96.11 27.14 55.87
N GLU A 143 95.64 27.25 54.62
CA GLU A 143 96.49 27.15 53.42
C GLU A 143 97.49 28.30 53.28
N LYS A 144 97.27 29.43 53.96
CA LYS A 144 98.24 30.54 54.06
C LYS A 144 99.19 30.45 55.25
N LEU A 145 98.94 29.56 56.21
CA LEU A 145 99.81 29.30 57.37
C LEU A 145 100.55 27.96 57.30
N HIS A 146 100.30 27.17 56.25
CA HIS A 146 101.03 25.92 55.97
C HIS A 146 102.17 26.07 54.93
N ALA A 147 102.47 27.32 54.52
CA ALA A 147 103.50 27.64 53.52
C ALA A 147 104.82 28.20 54.08
N ASP A 148 104.98 28.35 55.40
CA ASP A 148 106.26 28.66 56.04
C ASP A 148 106.35 28.00 57.42
N GLY A 149 107.14 26.92 57.52
CA GLY A 149 107.48 26.33 58.80
C GLY A 149 107.74 24.83 58.79
N ASP A 150 108.65 24.34 57.95
CA ASP A 150 109.61 23.29 58.37
C ASP A 150 110.74 23.08 57.35
N ARG A 151 111.97 23.36 57.81
CA ARG A 151 113.22 22.89 57.22
C ARG A 151 114.22 22.56 58.33
N TYR A 152 114.56 21.28 58.38
CA TYR A 152 115.80 20.64 58.85
C TYR A 152 116.09 20.54 60.36
N GLY A 153 116.46 19.32 60.76
CA GLY A 153 117.32 19.04 61.92
C GLY A 153 118.77 18.81 61.50
N ASP A 154 119.70 18.83 62.46
CA ASP A 154 120.47 17.65 62.98
C ASP A 154 121.77 18.03 63.75
N ARG A 155 122.10 17.20 64.76
CA ARG A 155 123.42 16.72 65.26
C ARG A 155 124.20 17.26 66.51
N ASP A 156 124.53 16.27 67.38
CA ASP A 156 125.54 15.99 68.46
C ASP A 156 126.93 16.69 68.43
N GLU A 157 127.87 16.66 69.41
CA GLU A 157 128.10 16.23 70.82
C GLU A 157 129.48 16.85 71.26
N ASP A 158 129.91 16.74 72.53
CA ASP A 158 131.29 16.35 73.00
C ASP A 158 131.89 17.08 74.27
N VAL A 159 132.86 16.43 74.95
CA VAL A 159 133.14 16.33 76.42
C VAL A 159 134.53 16.84 76.92
N GLY A 160 134.60 17.37 78.17
CA GLY A 160 135.71 17.32 79.21
C GLY A 160 137.06 18.05 78.96
N PRO A 161 138.12 18.06 79.85
CA PRO A 161 138.34 17.49 81.22
C PRO A 161 139.35 18.24 82.20
N SER A 162 139.77 17.56 83.32
CA SER A 162 141.03 17.66 84.15
C SER A 162 141.04 18.52 85.47
N MET A 163 141.85 18.34 86.54
CA MET A 163 142.78 17.32 87.09
C MET A 163 143.34 17.74 88.50
N ASN A 164 143.55 16.76 89.40
CA ASN A 164 144.65 16.56 90.38
C ASN A 164 144.82 17.24 91.78
N LYS A 165 145.13 16.37 92.77
CA LYS A 165 145.79 16.54 94.11
C LYS A 165 144.95 17.21 95.23
N HIS A 166 144.16 16.52 96.06
CA HIS A 166 144.45 15.37 96.94
C HIS A 166 145.72 15.51 97.79
N LYS A 167 145.52 15.54 99.12
CA LYS A 167 146.49 15.49 100.23
C LYS A 167 147.03 16.78 100.89
N GLU A 168 146.31 17.89 100.78
CA GLU A 168 145.92 18.70 101.98
C GLU A 168 144.43 18.50 102.31
N GLY A 169 143.86 17.43 101.73
CA GLY A 169 142.43 17.08 101.72
C GLY A 169 141.88 16.55 103.04
N VAL A 170 142.66 16.40 104.11
CA VAL A 170 142.14 15.92 105.40
C VAL A 170 140.99 16.78 105.97
N LEU A 171 141.35 18.05 106.17
CA LEU A 171 140.66 18.92 107.14
C LEU A 171 139.85 20.05 106.50
N ARG A 172 140.19 20.47 105.26
CA ARG A 172 139.31 21.31 104.45
C ARG A 172 138.16 20.50 103.83
N GLU A 173 138.28 19.19 103.62
CA GLU A 173 137.19 18.36 103.09
C GLU A 173 136.02 18.26 104.07
N ARG A 174 136.24 18.26 105.39
CA ARG A 174 135.11 18.27 106.35
C ARG A 174 134.22 19.51 106.19
N ASP A 175 134.81 20.69 106.13
CA ASP A 175 134.05 21.95 106.08
C ASP A 175 133.52 22.23 104.66
N ARG A 176 134.20 21.74 103.62
CA ARG A 176 133.70 21.80 102.23
C ARG A 176 132.55 20.82 101.98
N LEU A 177 132.62 19.60 102.54
CA LEU A 177 131.53 18.62 102.48
C LEU A 177 130.29 19.12 103.24
N TYR A 178 130.44 19.93 104.29
CA TYR A 178 129.28 20.50 104.98
C TYR A 178 128.52 21.51 104.10
N VAL A 179 129.24 22.38 103.38
CA VAL A 179 128.64 23.33 102.42
C VAL A 179 128.07 22.59 101.20
N GLU A 180 128.76 21.56 100.71
CA GLU A 180 128.30 20.73 99.59
C GLU A 180 127.05 19.92 99.96
N VAL A 181 126.94 19.45 101.20
CA VAL A 181 125.73 18.79 101.72
C VAL A 181 124.56 19.79 101.86
N GLU A 182 124.80 21.03 102.28
CA GLU A 182 123.75 22.07 102.28
C GLU A 182 123.29 22.45 100.87
N GLU A 183 124.21 22.53 99.90
CA GLU A 183 123.89 22.86 98.52
C GLU A 183 123.21 21.69 97.79
N LEU A 184 123.63 20.45 98.06
CA LEU A 184 122.94 19.24 97.62
C LEU A 184 121.55 19.12 98.26
N ASN A 185 121.37 19.48 99.53
CA ASN A 185 120.06 19.51 100.16
C ASN A 185 119.14 20.58 99.58
N ARG A 186 119.66 21.78 99.23
CA ARG A 186 118.89 22.77 98.47
C ARG A 186 118.50 22.26 97.09
N ARG A 187 119.43 21.67 96.33
CA ARG A 187 119.14 21.06 95.03
C ARG A 187 118.11 19.94 95.13
N LEU A 188 118.22 19.09 96.15
CA LEU A 188 117.27 18.00 96.40
C LEU A 188 115.88 18.55 96.74
N HIS A 189 115.80 19.65 97.49
CA HIS A 189 114.53 20.31 97.79
C HIS A 189 113.90 20.93 96.53
N THR A 190 114.67 21.61 95.68
CA THR A 190 114.18 22.14 94.40
C THR A 190 113.75 21.02 93.45
N GLN A 191 114.49 19.92 93.39
CA GLN A 191 114.13 18.74 92.60
C GLN A 191 112.86 18.05 93.12
N ARG A 192 112.64 18.01 94.44
CA ARG A 192 111.38 17.50 95.01
C ARG A 192 110.17 18.36 94.66
N LEU A 193 110.30 19.69 94.71
CA LEU A 193 109.23 20.60 94.29
C LEU A 193 108.92 20.46 92.79
N TYR A 194 109.96 20.30 91.96
CA TYR A 194 109.78 20.03 90.53
C TYR A 194 109.13 18.67 90.27
N MET A 195 109.45 17.65 91.06
CA MET A 195 108.81 16.33 91.01
C MET A 195 107.32 16.42 91.38
N GLU A 196 106.97 17.13 92.46
CA GLU A 196 105.57 17.35 92.86
C GLU A 196 104.79 18.12 91.79
N GLU A 197 105.39 19.12 91.14
CA GLU A 197 104.76 19.84 90.02
C GLU A 197 104.55 18.93 88.79
N LEU A 198 105.50 18.05 88.49
CA LEU A 198 105.37 17.07 87.40
C LEU A 198 104.31 16.01 87.72
N GLU A 199 104.27 15.50 88.96
CA GLU A 199 103.25 14.55 89.42
C GLU A 199 101.85 15.17 89.35
N LYS A 200 101.71 16.44 89.74
CA LYS A 200 100.45 17.17 89.62
C LYS A 200 100.03 17.36 88.15
N LYS A 201 100.97 17.71 87.26
CA LYS A 201 100.70 17.81 85.82
C LYS A 201 100.34 16.45 85.20
N CYS A 202 100.95 15.36 85.65
CA CYS A 202 100.58 14.00 85.23
C CYS A 202 99.17 13.64 85.69
N ALA A 203 98.80 13.92 86.95
CA ALA A 203 97.45 13.68 87.46
C ALA A 203 96.38 14.53 86.73
N ASP A 204 96.69 15.79 86.43
CA ASP A 204 95.81 16.67 85.64
C ASP A 204 95.68 16.18 84.18
N ALA A 205 96.75 15.63 83.59
CA ALA A 205 96.70 15.03 82.28
C ALA A 205 95.88 13.72 82.27
N GLU A 206 96.03 12.86 83.28
CA GLU A 206 95.27 11.61 83.42
C GLU A 206 93.76 11.84 83.60
N THR A 207 93.38 12.85 84.39
CA THR A 207 91.98 13.26 84.54
C THR A 207 91.41 13.78 83.23
N LYS A 208 92.16 14.63 82.51
CA LYS A 208 91.76 15.15 81.20
C LYS A 208 91.60 14.06 80.14
N VAL A 209 92.47 13.05 80.16
CA VAL A 209 92.34 11.86 79.29
C VAL A 209 91.06 11.08 79.62
N LYS A 210 90.75 10.87 80.91
CA LYS A 210 89.50 10.20 81.31
C LYS A 210 88.25 10.97 80.86
N ASP A 211 88.26 12.29 80.96
CA ASP A 211 87.15 13.13 80.51
C ASP A 211 87.00 13.10 78.98
N LEU A 212 88.11 13.13 78.23
CA LEU A 212 88.08 12.97 76.78
C LEU A 212 87.55 11.59 76.35
N TYR A 213 87.90 10.52 77.07
CA TYR A 213 87.33 9.20 76.82
C TYR A 213 85.82 9.15 77.04
N LYS A 214 85.30 9.82 78.09
CA LYS A 214 83.85 9.93 78.30
C LYS A 214 83.16 10.68 77.17
N VAL A 215 83.71 11.81 76.73
CA VAL A 215 83.14 12.59 75.63
C VAL A 215 83.16 11.79 74.31
N VAL A 216 84.23 11.04 74.04
CA VAL A 216 84.31 10.16 72.86
C VAL A 216 83.27 9.04 72.92
N ASP A 217 83.05 8.44 74.09
CA ASP A 217 82.07 7.37 74.26
C ASP A 217 80.62 7.89 74.17
N GLU A 218 80.34 9.06 74.74
CA GLU A 218 79.05 9.75 74.63
C GLU A 218 78.74 10.14 73.18
N THR A 219 79.69 10.76 72.48
CA THR A 219 79.53 11.16 71.07
C THR A 219 79.41 9.98 70.12
N SER A 220 80.12 8.87 70.39
CA SER A 220 79.97 7.61 69.65
C SER A 220 78.56 7.01 69.82
N ASN A 221 78.04 7.01 71.06
CA ASN A 221 76.70 6.51 71.36
C ASN A 221 75.58 7.41 70.81
N GLU A 222 75.80 8.73 70.73
CA GLU A 222 74.90 9.66 70.03
C GLU A 222 74.93 9.45 68.51
N ALA A 223 76.12 9.34 67.90
CA ALA A 223 76.25 9.05 66.47
C ALA A 223 75.58 7.73 66.06
N PHE A 224 75.63 6.71 66.93
CA PHE A 224 74.93 5.44 66.68
C PHE A 224 73.41 5.58 66.77
N ARG A 225 72.90 6.37 67.72
CA ARG A 225 71.47 6.69 67.84
C ARG A 225 70.97 7.47 66.62
N ASP A 226 71.72 8.47 66.19
CA ASP A 226 71.38 9.30 65.03
C ASP A 226 71.43 8.49 63.73
N LYS A 227 72.43 7.63 63.55
CA LYS A 227 72.49 6.70 62.41
C LYS A 227 71.27 5.77 62.36
N ARG A 228 70.86 5.23 63.51
CA ARG A 228 69.69 4.34 63.60
C ARG A 228 68.38 5.09 63.33
N GLN A 229 68.25 6.34 63.78
CA GLN A 229 67.11 7.19 63.45
C GLN A 229 67.09 7.54 61.97
N LEU A 230 68.25 7.85 61.37
CA LEU A 230 68.38 8.10 59.94
C LEU A 230 67.95 6.88 59.12
N GLU A 231 68.41 5.68 59.46
CA GLU A 231 68.01 4.43 58.80
C GLU A 231 66.50 4.17 58.92
N SER A 232 65.91 4.41 60.11
CA SER A 232 64.47 4.29 60.33
C SER A 232 63.65 5.31 59.52
N LEU A 233 64.14 6.55 59.40
CA LEU A 233 63.51 7.59 58.59
C LEU A 233 63.66 7.30 57.10
N GLN A 234 64.79 6.73 56.68
CA GLN A 234 65.03 6.30 55.30
C GLN A 234 64.05 5.20 54.89
N THR A 235 63.83 4.19 55.76
CA THR A 235 62.85 3.14 55.50
C THR A 235 61.43 3.69 55.46
N ALA A 236 61.05 4.56 56.39
CA ALA A 236 59.73 5.19 56.39
C ALA A 236 59.51 6.09 55.17
N HIS A 237 60.53 6.85 54.75
CA HIS A 237 60.49 7.65 53.54
C HIS A 237 60.28 6.77 52.32
N ASN A 238 61.05 5.67 52.19
CA ASN A 238 60.91 4.73 51.08
C ASN A 238 59.50 4.13 51.00
N GLU A 239 58.94 3.71 52.13
CA GLU A 239 57.55 3.22 52.22
C GLU A 239 56.50 4.29 51.85
N VAL A 240 56.72 5.55 52.21
CA VAL A 240 55.84 6.65 51.80
C VAL A 240 55.94 6.89 50.30
N THR A 241 57.14 6.89 49.71
CA THR A 241 57.31 7.02 48.25
C THR A 241 56.65 5.88 47.47
N THR A 242 56.80 4.63 47.91
CA THR A 242 56.15 3.50 47.23
C THR A 242 54.63 3.56 47.37
N ASN A 243 54.11 3.94 48.53
CA ASN A 243 52.68 4.16 48.71
C ASN A 243 52.17 5.33 47.86
N LEU A 244 52.95 6.40 47.71
CA LEU A 244 52.61 7.53 46.85
C LEU A 244 52.54 7.09 45.38
N GLU A 245 53.50 6.29 44.92
CA GLU A 245 53.53 5.72 43.56
C GLU A 245 52.28 4.85 43.29
N ILE A 246 51.95 3.94 44.21
CA ILE A 246 50.74 3.12 44.14
C ILE A 246 49.49 4.00 44.06
N LYS A 247 49.38 5.02 44.92
CA LYS A 247 48.23 5.95 44.92
C LYS A 247 48.16 6.78 43.63
N THR A 248 49.28 7.19 43.06
CA THR A 248 49.29 7.88 41.77
C THR A 248 48.86 6.97 40.63
N ASP A 249 49.22 5.68 40.65
CA ASP A 249 48.79 4.74 39.61
C ASP A 249 47.31 4.36 39.77
N GLU A 250 46.80 4.22 41.00
CA GLU A 250 45.36 4.12 41.27
C GLU A 250 44.60 5.36 40.74
N ALA A 251 45.12 6.56 40.98
CA ALA A 251 44.50 7.80 40.48
C ALA A 251 44.48 7.87 38.94
N LYS A 252 45.55 7.42 38.26
CA LYS A 252 45.58 7.31 36.79
C LYS A 252 44.55 6.29 36.29
N TYR A 253 44.44 5.14 36.96
CA TYR A 253 43.46 4.12 36.64
C TYR A 253 42.02 4.65 36.77
N PHE A 254 41.67 5.29 37.89
CA PHE A 254 40.35 5.87 38.08
C PHE A 254 40.06 7.01 37.10
N LYS A 255 41.05 7.81 36.73
CA LYS A 255 40.89 8.85 35.71
C LYS A 255 40.59 8.25 34.33
N ALA A 256 41.31 7.21 33.91
CA ALA A 256 41.04 6.50 32.66
C ALA A 256 39.66 5.83 32.66
N LEU A 257 39.25 5.26 33.80
CA LEU A 257 37.93 4.67 33.98
C LEU A 257 36.81 5.72 33.90
N ALA A 258 37.01 6.89 34.52
CA ALA A 258 36.08 8.01 34.46
C ALA A 258 35.94 8.57 33.03
N GLU A 259 37.04 8.71 32.29
CA GLU A 259 37.03 9.14 30.88
C GLU A 259 36.30 8.12 29.99
N SER A 260 36.53 6.82 30.20
CA SER A 260 35.82 5.75 29.49
C SER A 260 34.31 5.76 29.78
N ASN A 261 33.93 5.87 31.06
CA ASN A 261 32.53 5.95 31.47
C ASN A 261 31.86 7.20 30.89
N HIS A 262 32.54 8.37 30.96
CA HIS A 262 32.03 9.61 30.38
C HIS A 262 31.78 9.48 28.87
N LYS A 263 32.70 8.87 28.13
CA LYS A 263 32.53 8.62 26.68
C LYS A 263 31.33 7.72 26.40
N THR A 264 31.11 6.71 27.24
CA THR A 264 29.97 5.79 27.14
C THR A 264 28.66 6.51 27.46
N THR A 265 28.62 7.34 28.50
CA THR A 265 27.45 8.17 28.85
C THR A 265 27.11 9.15 27.74
N VAL A 266 28.08 9.82 27.12
CA VAL A 266 27.85 10.74 25.99
C VAL A 266 27.27 9.99 24.78
N GLN A 267 27.79 8.80 24.46
CA GLN A 267 27.24 7.95 23.39
C GLN A 267 25.79 7.53 23.68
N GLN A 268 25.50 7.09 24.91
CA GLN A 268 24.13 6.72 25.32
C GLN A 268 23.19 7.94 25.26
N THR A 269 23.67 9.11 25.67
CA THR A 269 22.88 10.35 25.62
C THR A 269 22.54 10.75 24.17
N MET A 270 23.50 10.63 23.24
CA MET A 270 23.24 10.85 21.81
C MET A 270 22.27 9.82 21.23
N GLN A 271 22.36 8.55 21.62
CA GLN A 271 21.41 7.51 21.21
C GLN A 271 20.00 7.78 21.72
N ILE A 272 19.85 8.21 22.98
CA ILE A 272 18.55 8.59 23.55
C ILE A 272 17.95 9.79 22.79
N ALA A 273 18.77 10.80 22.45
CA ALA A 273 18.31 11.93 21.65
C ALA A 273 17.85 11.51 20.24
N ALA A 274 18.60 10.62 19.58
CA ALA A 274 18.21 10.06 18.28
C ALA A 274 16.90 9.24 18.36
N ILE A 275 16.74 8.43 19.41
CA ILE A 275 15.50 7.67 19.64
C ILE A 275 14.31 8.60 19.89
N ARG A 276 14.48 9.67 20.67
CA ARG A 276 13.42 10.67 20.93
C ARG A 276 12.94 11.36 19.65
N THR A 277 13.87 11.85 18.83
CA THR A 277 13.50 12.48 17.53
C THR A 277 12.81 11.49 16.59
N ASN A 278 13.21 10.22 16.60
CA ASN A 278 12.55 9.20 15.81
C ASN A 278 11.15 8.86 16.34
N LEU A 279 10.96 8.86 17.66
CA LEU A 279 9.66 8.68 18.32
C LEU A 279 8.69 9.81 17.97
N GLU A 280 9.13 11.07 18.00
CA GLU A 280 8.32 12.22 17.58
C GLU A 280 7.91 12.12 16.10
N ARG A 281 8.82 11.68 15.23
CA ARG A 281 8.53 11.43 13.82
C ARG A 281 7.51 10.30 13.64
N ILE A 282 7.64 9.21 14.39
CA ILE A 282 6.67 8.11 14.35
C ILE A 282 5.31 8.56 14.88
N MET A 283 5.25 9.30 15.99
CA MET A 283 4.01 9.84 16.54
C MET A 283 3.30 10.78 15.56
N THR A 284 4.02 11.69 14.91
CA THR A 284 3.43 12.58 13.89
C THR A 284 2.91 11.80 12.68
N THR A 285 3.63 10.77 12.22
CA THR A 285 3.11 9.89 11.16
C THR A 285 1.91 9.08 11.61
N ASN A 286 1.88 8.61 12.86
CA ASN A 286 0.76 7.85 13.41
C ASN A 286 -0.51 8.70 13.50
N ASN A 287 -0.39 9.94 13.99
CA ASN A 287 -1.50 10.89 14.02
C ASN A 287 -2.04 11.18 12.62
N LEU A 288 -1.15 11.35 11.63
CA LEU A 288 -1.56 11.54 10.24
C LEU A 288 -2.28 10.31 9.67
N THR A 289 -1.80 9.10 9.97
CA THR A 289 -2.49 7.87 9.55
C THR A 289 -3.83 7.68 10.25
N GLN A 290 -3.95 8.09 11.50
CA GLN A 290 -5.20 8.02 12.27
C GLN A 290 -6.26 8.97 11.70
N VAL A 291 -5.87 10.18 11.29
CA VAL A 291 -6.75 11.12 10.58
C VAL A 291 -7.18 10.56 9.22
N LYS A 292 -6.27 9.93 8.47
CA LYS A 292 -6.60 9.27 7.19
C LYS A 292 -7.56 8.08 7.38
N LEU A 293 -7.36 7.29 8.44
CA LEU A 293 -8.22 6.17 8.79
C LEU A 293 -9.63 6.64 9.14
N ALA A 294 -9.76 7.68 9.98
CA ALA A 294 -11.06 8.27 10.33
C ALA A 294 -11.80 8.80 9.09
N LYS A 295 -11.09 9.43 8.16
CA LYS A 295 -11.67 9.88 6.89
C LYS A 295 -12.13 8.70 6.02
N ALA A 296 -11.30 7.66 5.89
CA ALA A 296 -11.65 6.46 5.13
C ALA A 296 -12.86 5.72 5.73
N GLN A 297 -12.99 5.68 7.05
CA GLN A 297 -14.16 5.15 7.75
C GLN A 297 -15.42 5.98 7.44
N ALA A 298 -15.34 7.31 7.53
CA ALA A 298 -16.46 8.18 7.18
C ALA A 298 -16.90 8.02 5.70
N ASP A 299 -15.94 7.92 4.77
CA ASP A 299 -16.23 7.67 3.35
C ASP A 299 -16.84 6.28 3.13
N PHE A 300 -16.41 5.26 3.89
CA PHE A 300 -16.99 3.92 3.85
C PHE A 300 -18.43 3.92 4.36
N ASP A 301 -18.71 4.57 5.50
CA ASP A 301 -20.06 4.67 6.06
C ASP A 301 -21.01 5.41 5.10
N ASN A 302 -20.53 6.47 4.45
CA ASN A 302 -21.27 7.16 3.39
C ASN A 302 -21.59 6.23 2.21
N MET A 303 -20.64 5.40 1.79
CA MET A 303 -20.85 4.42 0.72
C MET A 303 -21.82 3.31 1.12
N VAL A 304 -21.81 2.88 2.38
CA VAL A 304 -22.79 1.91 2.92
C VAL A 304 -24.20 2.50 2.90
N GLN A 305 -24.38 3.75 3.34
CA GLN A 305 -25.67 4.44 3.27
C GLN A 305 -26.15 4.62 1.82
N LEU A 306 -25.25 4.95 0.89
CA LEU A 306 -25.60 5.06 -0.52
C LEU A 306 -26.01 3.71 -1.11
N LYS A 307 -25.31 2.64 -0.76
CA LYS A 307 -25.66 1.27 -1.15
C LYS A 307 -27.05 0.90 -0.64
N GLU A 308 -27.40 1.20 0.61
CA GLU A 308 -28.73 0.95 1.15
C GLU A 308 -29.82 1.74 0.39
N LYS A 309 -29.59 3.03 0.11
CA LYS A 309 -30.51 3.83 -0.70
C LYS A 309 -30.74 3.22 -2.08
N VAL A 310 -29.67 2.86 -2.79
CA VAL A 310 -29.75 2.23 -4.12
C VAL A 310 -30.43 0.86 -4.05
N THR A 311 -30.19 0.08 -3.00
CA THR A 311 -30.84 -1.23 -2.80
C THR A 311 -32.34 -1.07 -2.57
N ASN A 312 -32.74 -0.08 -1.78
CA ASN A 312 -34.15 0.25 -1.56
C ASN A 312 -34.82 0.73 -2.86
N GLU A 313 -34.17 1.61 -3.62
CA GLU A 313 -34.66 2.02 -4.95
C GLU A 313 -34.79 0.83 -5.91
N LEU A 314 -33.81 -0.07 -5.93
CA LEU A 314 -33.87 -1.28 -6.75
C LEU A 314 -35.06 -2.16 -6.35
N ASN A 315 -35.26 -2.39 -5.05
CA ASN A 315 -36.39 -3.16 -4.54
C ASN A 315 -37.75 -2.54 -4.92
N THR A 316 -37.88 -1.21 -4.84
CA THR A 316 -39.11 -0.53 -5.29
C THR A 316 -39.33 -0.70 -6.79
N LYS A 317 -38.28 -0.58 -7.62
CA LYS A 317 -38.38 -0.81 -9.07
C LYS A 317 -38.70 -2.26 -9.42
N VAL A 318 -38.13 -3.23 -8.71
CA VAL A 318 -38.44 -4.65 -8.88
C VAL A 318 -39.91 -4.92 -8.54
N ASN A 319 -40.45 -4.32 -7.49
CA ASN A 319 -41.87 -4.44 -7.14
C ASN A 319 -42.78 -3.82 -8.21
N ILE A 320 -42.42 -2.65 -8.76
CA ILE A 320 -43.15 -2.03 -9.87
C ILE A 320 -43.11 -2.93 -11.12
N LEU A 321 -41.95 -3.51 -11.44
CA LEU A 321 -41.81 -4.43 -12.56
C LEU A 321 -42.67 -5.69 -12.38
N LYS A 322 -42.71 -6.28 -11.18
CA LYS A 322 -43.60 -7.41 -10.88
C LYS A 322 -45.07 -7.07 -11.10
N LEU A 323 -45.52 -5.90 -10.61
CA LEU A 323 -46.90 -5.45 -10.85
C LEU A 323 -47.20 -5.28 -12.35
N LYS A 324 -46.25 -4.74 -13.12
CA LYS A 324 -46.39 -4.58 -14.58
C LYS A 324 -46.36 -5.92 -15.31
N GLU A 325 -45.58 -6.88 -14.83
CA GLU A 325 -45.51 -8.24 -15.37
C GLU A 325 -46.81 -9.01 -15.09
N ASP A 326 -47.41 -8.85 -13.91
CA ASP A 326 -48.73 -9.38 -13.57
C ASP A 326 -49.85 -8.76 -14.42
N GLU A 327 -49.80 -7.44 -14.69
CA GLU A 327 -50.70 -6.78 -15.65
C GLU A 327 -50.53 -7.33 -17.07
N ASN A 328 -49.28 -7.53 -17.51
CA ASN A 328 -49.00 -8.09 -18.84
C ASN A 328 -49.48 -9.54 -18.96
N ASN A 329 -49.34 -10.34 -17.88
CA ASN A 329 -49.88 -11.68 -17.81
C ASN A 329 -51.41 -11.70 -17.86
N LYS A 330 -52.09 -10.74 -17.21
CA LYS A 330 -53.55 -10.56 -17.35
C LYS A 330 -53.93 -10.26 -18.80
N PHE A 331 -53.25 -9.32 -19.46
CA PHE A 331 -53.50 -9.01 -20.87
C PHE A 331 -53.19 -10.17 -21.82
N ARG A 332 -52.16 -10.98 -21.54
CA ARG A 332 -51.87 -12.21 -22.29
C ARG A 332 -52.98 -13.24 -22.15
N LEU A 333 -53.49 -13.45 -20.94
CA LEU A 333 -54.62 -14.34 -20.68
C LEU A 333 -55.90 -13.86 -21.38
N GLU A 334 -56.15 -12.56 -21.37
CA GLU A 334 -57.28 -11.93 -22.06
C GLU A 334 -57.15 -12.07 -23.59
N ASN A 335 -55.97 -11.79 -24.15
CA ASN A 335 -55.69 -12.02 -25.57
C ASN A 335 -55.82 -13.49 -25.97
N ALA A 336 -55.40 -14.43 -25.12
CA ALA A 336 -55.58 -15.86 -25.37
C ALA A 336 -57.07 -16.26 -25.37
N LYS A 337 -57.90 -15.67 -24.49
CA LYS A 337 -59.35 -15.85 -24.52
C LYS A 337 -59.96 -15.27 -25.79
N LEU A 338 -59.56 -14.06 -26.19
CA LEU A 338 -60.03 -13.42 -27.42
C LEU A 338 -59.63 -14.23 -28.67
N LEU A 339 -58.41 -14.76 -28.74
CA LEU A 339 -57.96 -15.64 -29.81
C LEU A 339 -58.80 -16.92 -29.87
N LYS A 340 -59.06 -17.58 -28.73
CA LYS A 340 -59.95 -18.75 -28.68
C LYS A 340 -61.37 -18.41 -29.15
N THR A 341 -61.90 -17.25 -28.79
CA THR A 341 -63.23 -16.81 -29.26
C THR A 341 -63.22 -16.55 -30.78
N ARG A 342 -62.14 -15.95 -31.31
CA ARG A 342 -61.95 -15.75 -32.75
C ARG A 342 -61.87 -17.08 -33.49
N GLU A 343 -61.11 -18.05 -32.98
CA GLU A 343 -61.00 -19.39 -33.54
C GLU A 343 -62.33 -20.15 -33.50
N LEU A 344 -63.09 -20.04 -32.40
CA LEU A 344 -64.45 -20.61 -32.30
C LEU A 344 -65.40 -19.99 -33.31
N LEU A 345 -65.38 -18.66 -33.45
CA LEU A 345 -66.17 -17.94 -34.45
C LEU A 345 -65.74 -18.32 -35.87
N GLN A 346 -64.44 -18.45 -36.13
CA GLN A 346 -63.90 -18.83 -37.43
C GLN A 346 -64.24 -20.28 -37.78
N LYS A 347 -64.17 -21.21 -36.82
CA LYS A 347 -64.68 -22.58 -36.98
C LYS A 347 -66.18 -22.57 -37.25
N ARG A 348 -66.95 -21.72 -36.57
CA ARG A 348 -68.40 -21.59 -36.80
C ARG A 348 -68.70 -21.04 -38.20
N ILE A 349 -67.94 -20.07 -38.68
CA ILE A 349 -67.99 -19.57 -40.06
C ILE A 349 -67.65 -20.69 -41.04
N GLN A 350 -66.55 -21.41 -40.85
CA GLN A 350 -66.18 -22.56 -41.68
C GLN A 350 -67.23 -23.66 -41.66
N THR A 351 -67.90 -23.89 -40.52
CA THR A 351 -68.99 -24.88 -40.41
C THR A 351 -70.21 -24.40 -41.18
N ILE A 352 -70.54 -23.11 -41.14
CA ILE A 352 -71.63 -22.51 -41.93
C ILE A 352 -71.28 -22.51 -43.43
N GLU A 353 -70.04 -22.22 -43.80
CA GLU A 353 -69.55 -22.25 -45.18
C GLU A 353 -69.52 -23.69 -45.72
N ALA A 354 -69.10 -24.65 -44.90
CA ALA A 354 -69.16 -26.07 -45.23
C ALA A 354 -70.62 -26.55 -45.34
N ALA A 355 -71.50 -26.14 -44.43
CA ALA A 355 -72.93 -26.44 -44.52
C ALA A 355 -73.55 -25.81 -45.77
N LYS A 356 -73.22 -24.56 -46.09
CA LYS A 356 -73.61 -23.88 -47.33
C LYS A 356 -73.06 -24.62 -48.54
N GLY A 357 -71.80 -25.02 -48.53
CA GLY A 357 -71.17 -25.80 -49.60
C GLY A 357 -71.81 -27.18 -49.76
N ILE A 358 -72.20 -27.84 -48.67
CA ILE A 358 -72.99 -29.08 -48.68
C ILE A 358 -74.37 -28.81 -49.25
N THR A 359 -75.02 -27.69 -48.90
CA THR A 359 -76.33 -27.32 -49.43
C THR A 359 -76.25 -26.97 -50.92
N ASP A 360 -75.20 -26.26 -51.35
CA ASP A 360 -74.95 -25.92 -52.75
C ASP A 360 -74.58 -27.18 -53.56
N GLN A 361 -73.82 -28.11 -52.96
CA GLN A 361 -73.57 -29.43 -53.52
C GLN A 361 -74.82 -30.30 -53.51
N GLU A 362 -75.72 -30.18 -52.54
CA GLU A 362 -77.02 -30.84 -52.51
C GLU A 362 -77.94 -30.23 -53.57
N VAL A 363 -77.90 -28.93 -53.81
CA VAL A 363 -78.63 -28.29 -54.93
C VAL A 363 -78.06 -28.76 -56.27
N ALA A 364 -76.75 -28.86 -56.41
CA ALA A 364 -76.09 -29.39 -57.61
C ALA A 364 -76.33 -30.90 -57.79
N LYS A 365 -76.31 -31.67 -56.69
CA LYS A 365 -76.65 -33.08 -56.66
C LYS A 365 -78.12 -33.32 -56.89
N LEU A 366 -79.04 -32.48 -56.41
CA LEU A 366 -80.47 -32.56 -56.68
C LEU A 366 -80.76 -32.19 -58.13
N LYS A 367 -80.06 -31.21 -58.70
CA LYS A 367 -80.10 -30.94 -60.15
C LYS A 367 -79.59 -32.13 -60.97
N ASN A 368 -78.46 -32.72 -60.57
CA ASN A 368 -77.92 -33.90 -61.23
C ASN A 368 -78.70 -35.17 -60.92
N MET A 369 -79.37 -35.29 -59.77
CA MET A 369 -80.28 -36.36 -59.37
C MET A 369 -81.64 -36.22 -60.02
N ILE A 370 -82.08 -35.04 -60.42
CA ILE A 370 -83.21 -34.92 -61.34
C ILE A 370 -82.80 -35.58 -62.67
N VAL A 371 -81.60 -35.26 -63.18
CA VAL A 371 -81.06 -35.85 -64.42
C VAL A 371 -80.68 -37.34 -64.29
N THR A 372 -80.23 -37.80 -63.12
CA THR A 372 -79.90 -39.20 -62.89
C THR A 372 -81.05 -40.00 -62.34
N PHE A 373 -82.04 -39.49 -61.61
CA PHE A 373 -83.30 -40.21 -61.33
C PHE A 373 -84.14 -40.36 -62.60
N GLU A 374 -84.04 -39.43 -63.56
CA GLU A 374 -84.49 -39.66 -64.92
C GLU A 374 -83.80 -40.88 -65.58
N LYS A 375 -82.55 -41.22 -65.20
CA LYS A 375 -81.76 -42.36 -65.72
C LYS A 375 -81.67 -43.60 -64.80
N GLU A 376 -81.92 -43.46 -63.50
CA GLU A 376 -81.79 -44.46 -62.43
C GLU A 376 -83.15 -44.99 -62.00
N ARG A 377 -84.25 -44.28 -62.26
CA ARG A 377 -85.55 -44.95 -62.44
C ARG A 377 -85.40 -46.10 -63.46
N ASP A 378 -84.54 -45.93 -64.46
CA ASP A 378 -84.31 -46.90 -65.51
C ASP A 378 -83.20 -47.94 -65.16
N ALA A 379 -82.37 -47.73 -64.13
CA ALA A 379 -81.23 -48.60 -63.75
C ALA A 379 -81.30 -49.22 -62.34
N SER A 380 -81.91 -48.56 -61.34
CA SER A 380 -82.05 -49.00 -59.93
C SER A 380 -82.99 -50.20 -59.73
N LYS A 381 -83.53 -50.74 -60.82
CA LYS A 381 -84.11 -52.08 -60.83
C LYS A 381 -83.05 -53.20 -60.89
N LYS A 382 -81.76 -52.90 -61.18
CA LYS A 382 -80.76 -53.92 -61.56
C LYS A 382 -79.56 -54.14 -60.61
N SER A 383 -79.26 -53.29 -59.63
CA SER A 383 -78.02 -53.43 -58.82
C SER A 383 -78.22 -53.67 -57.32
N PHE A 384 -79.45 -53.61 -56.81
CA PHE A 384 -79.79 -53.96 -55.41
C PHE A 384 -79.37 -55.40 -55.03
N ASP A 385 -79.20 -56.29 -56.01
CA ASP A 385 -78.92 -57.71 -55.78
C ASP A 385 -77.45 -58.06 -55.44
N VAL A 386 -76.47 -57.18 -55.66
CA VAL A 386 -75.05 -57.59 -55.64
C VAL A 386 -74.27 -57.15 -54.39
N ALA A 387 -74.66 -56.05 -53.72
CA ALA A 387 -73.86 -55.46 -52.65
C ALA A 387 -74.11 -56.03 -51.23
N LYS A 388 -74.84 -57.15 -51.11
CA LYS A 388 -75.07 -57.85 -49.84
C LYS A 388 -73.86 -58.71 -49.38
N LYS A 389 -72.78 -58.85 -50.15
CA LYS A 389 -71.79 -59.93 -49.97
C LYS A 389 -70.33 -59.56 -49.64
N GLN A 390 -69.99 -58.31 -49.32
CA GLN A 390 -68.57 -57.90 -49.14
C GLN A 390 -68.23 -57.27 -47.78
N VAL A 391 -69.03 -57.54 -46.74
CA VAL A 391 -68.85 -56.98 -45.39
C VAL A 391 -68.04 -57.89 -44.44
N ASP A 392 -67.77 -59.16 -44.78
CA ASP A 392 -67.30 -60.16 -43.78
C ASP A 392 -65.78 -60.41 -43.65
N ALA A 393 -64.88 -59.64 -44.30
CA ALA A 393 -63.49 -60.09 -44.44
C ALA A 393 -62.41 -59.43 -43.54
N VAL A 394 -62.65 -58.32 -42.86
CA VAL A 394 -61.53 -57.47 -42.35
C VAL A 394 -61.42 -57.41 -40.81
N LEU A 395 -62.13 -58.24 -40.05
CA LEU A 395 -62.12 -58.23 -38.57
C LEU A 395 -61.15 -59.22 -37.88
N ARG A 396 -60.05 -59.67 -38.52
CA ARG A 396 -59.18 -60.74 -37.95
C ARG A 396 -57.65 -60.53 -38.01
N GLU A 397 -57.16 -59.30 -37.82
CA GLU A 397 -55.70 -59.04 -37.69
C GLU A 397 -55.25 -58.49 -36.31
N ARG A 398 -56.14 -58.50 -35.30
CA ARG A 398 -55.89 -57.89 -33.98
C ARG A 398 -54.97 -58.69 -33.04
N ASP A 399 -54.76 -59.99 -33.25
CA ASP A 399 -54.22 -60.88 -32.19
C ASP A 399 -52.69 -61.12 -32.22
N LEU A 400 -51.92 -60.40 -33.06
CA LEU A 400 -50.48 -60.67 -33.25
C LEU A 400 -49.52 -59.89 -32.32
N VAL A 401 -50.01 -58.94 -31.52
CA VAL A 401 -49.16 -58.02 -30.72
C VAL A 401 -48.91 -58.52 -29.28
N ARG A 402 -49.45 -59.66 -28.88
CA ARG A 402 -49.33 -60.19 -27.50
C ARG A 402 -48.02 -60.94 -27.20
N LYS A 403 -47.08 -61.01 -28.15
CA LYS A 403 -45.87 -61.88 -28.09
C LYS A 403 -44.61 -61.21 -27.53
N ASP A 404 -44.59 -59.89 -27.39
CA ASP A 404 -43.37 -59.15 -27.01
C ASP A 404 -43.10 -59.05 -25.49
N LEU A 405 -44.03 -59.48 -24.64
CA LEU A 405 -43.88 -59.46 -23.18
C LEU A 405 -42.84 -60.48 -22.63
N VAL A 406 -42.50 -61.51 -23.41
CA VAL A 406 -41.67 -62.65 -22.96
C VAL A 406 -40.17 -62.30 -22.85
N LYS A 407 -39.70 -61.19 -23.44
CA LYS A 407 -38.27 -60.80 -23.43
C LYS A 407 -37.78 -60.18 -22.11
N ALA A 408 -38.68 -59.68 -21.26
CA ALA A 408 -38.30 -59.01 -20.01
C ALA A 408 -37.81 -59.98 -18.90
N ASN A 409 -38.14 -61.26 -18.98
CA ASN A 409 -37.76 -62.26 -17.96
C ASN A 409 -36.29 -62.72 -18.05
N LYS A 410 -35.55 -62.36 -19.11
CA LYS A 410 -34.16 -62.80 -19.30
C LYS A 410 -33.17 -62.01 -18.43
N THR A 411 -33.47 -60.75 -18.11
CA THR A 411 -32.59 -59.87 -17.32
C THR A 411 -32.50 -60.28 -15.84
N ILE A 412 -33.44 -61.07 -15.34
CA ILE A 412 -33.41 -61.61 -13.96
C ILE A 412 -32.37 -62.73 -13.84
N SER A 413 -32.02 -63.41 -14.93
CA SER A 413 -31.00 -64.47 -14.93
C SER A 413 -29.61 -63.91 -14.59
N ASP A 414 -29.25 -62.74 -15.14
CA ASP A 414 -27.89 -62.19 -15.06
C ASP A 414 -27.50 -61.72 -13.65
N GLN A 415 -28.47 -61.39 -12.78
CA GLN A 415 -28.19 -61.04 -11.38
C GLN A 415 -27.87 -62.26 -10.50
N THR A 416 -28.23 -63.46 -10.94
CA THR A 416 -27.97 -64.72 -10.23
C THR A 416 -26.49 -65.14 -10.33
N ASP A 417 -25.83 -64.80 -11.45
CA ASP A 417 -24.42 -65.15 -11.69
C ASP A 417 -23.44 -64.28 -10.87
N GLN A 418 -23.84 -63.08 -10.43
CA GLN A 418 -23.05 -62.27 -9.50
C GLN A 418 -23.03 -62.83 -8.07
N MET A 419 -24.06 -63.58 -7.64
CA MET A 419 -24.07 -64.24 -6.33
C MET A 419 -23.09 -65.43 -6.27
N MET A 420 -22.82 -66.12 -7.38
CA MET A 420 -21.86 -67.22 -7.42
C MET A 420 -20.38 -66.77 -7.32
N LEU A 421 -20.08 -65.53 -7.68
CA LEU A 421 -18.72 -64.98 -7.57
C LEU A 421 -18.34 -64.65 -6.11
N LEU A 422 -19.31 -64.27 -5.27
CA LEU A 422 -19.10 -63.96 -3.86
C LEU A 422 -18.93 -65.22 -2.99
N ASP A 423 -19.58 -66.35 -3.33
CA ASP A 423 -19.37 -67.66 -2.65
C ASP A 423 -17.94 -68.20 -2.86
N LYS A 424 -17.33 -67.90 -4.01
CA LYS A 424 -15.94 -68.28 -4.33
C LYS A 424 -14.92 -67.49 -3.50
N HIS A 425 -15.24 -66.25 -3.11
CA HIS A 425 -14.37 -65.43 -2.28
C HIS A 425 -14.43 -65.86 -0.81
N GLN A 426 -15.59 -66.30 -0.32
CA GLN A 426 -15.76 -66.89 1.01
C GLN A 426 -14.91 -68.16 1.22
N LYS A 427 -14.83 -69.05 0.22
CA LYS A 427 -13.98 -70.26 0.27
C LYS A 427 -12.47 -69.99 0.29
N THR A 428 -12.04 -68.79 -0.12
CA THR A 428 -10.61 -68.42 -0.10
C THR A 428 -10.18 -67.96 1.30
N LEU A 429 -11.07 -67.25 2.01
CA LEU A 429 -10.85 -66.84 3.42
C LEU A 429 -10.96 -68.01 4.41
N GLU A 430 -11.76 -69.04 4.12
CA GLU A 430 -11.83 -70.27 4.92
C GLU A 430 -10.53 -71.11 4.89
N ASN A 431 -9.72 -71.00 3.82
CA ASN A 431 -8.42 -71.68 3.73
C ASN A 431 -7.29 -70.95 4.47
N GLU A 432 -7.38 -69.62 4.63
CA GLU A 432 -6.43 -68.84 5.45
C GLU A 432 -6.65 -69.09 6.96
N ILE A 433 -7.89 -69.29 7.39
CA ILE A 433 -8.22 -69.65 8.79
C ILE A 433 -7.68 -71.04 9.18
N LYS A 434 -7.69 -72.02 8.25
CA LYS A 434 -7.06 -73.34 8.47
C LYS A 434 -5.53 -73.25 8.58
N GLY A 435 -4.89 -72.29 7.89
CA GLY A 435 -3.46 -72.02 8.03
C GLY A 435 -3.08 -71.46 9.40
N TYR A 436 -3.89 -70.58 9.97
CA TYR A 436 -3.68 -70.05 11.33
C TYR A 436 -3.97 -71.08 12.43
N GLN A 437 -4.91 -72.00 12.23
CA GLN A 437 -5.13 -73.13 13.17
C GLN A 437 -3.95 -74.12 13.22
N ALA A 438 -3.29 -74.38 12.09
CA ALA A 438 -2.09 -75.23 12.05
C ALA A 438 -0.86 -74.57 12.73
N ALA A 439 -0.75 -73.23 12.67
CA ALA A 439 0.29 -72.48 13.39
C ALA A 439 0.06 -72.48 14.91
N ALA A 440 -1.20 -72.35 15.36
CA ALA A 440 -1.56 -72.43 16.78
C ALA A 440 -1.27 -73.83 17.40
N GLN A 441 -1.47 -74.91 16.64
CA GLN A 441 -1.18 -76.28 17.08
C GLN A 441 0.33 -76.56 17.24
N LYS A 442 1.19 -75.92 16.43
CA LYS A 442 2.66 -75.94 16.60
C LYS A 442 3.12 -75.13 17.83
N GLN A 443 2.45 -74.02 18.14
CA GLN A 443 2.74 -73.22 19.33
C GLN A 443 2.34 -73.96 20.63
N GLN A 444 1.26 -74.74 20.60
CA GLN A 444 0.78 -75.55 21.73
C GLN A 444 1.70 -76.75 22.06
N THR A 445 2.34 -77.35 21.06
CA THR A 445 3.34 -78.43 21.28
C THR A 445 4.68 -77.90 21.82
N LEU A 446 5.04 -76.65 21.52
CA LEU A 446 6.20 -75.98 22.12
C LEU A 446 5.94 -75.59 23.59
N MET A 447 4.71 -75.19 23.93
CA MET A 447 4.31 -74.86 25.30
C MET A 447 4.37 -76.07 26.25
N LEU A 448 3.89 -77.25 25.80
CA LEU A 448 3.99 -78.51 26.55
C LEU A 448 5.43 -78.96 26.81
N LYS A 449 6.38 -78.54 25.98
CA LYS A 449 7.81 -78.84 26.18
C LYS A 449 8.42 -77.94 27.25
N ILE A 450 8.05 -76.66 27.27
CA ILE A 450 8.46 -75.68 28.30
C ILE A 450 7.81 -76.01 29.66
N GLU A 451 6.58 -76.51 29.68
CA GLU A 451 5.92 -76.96 30.92
C GLU A 451 6.61 -78.18 31.55
N LYS A 452 7.06 -79.15 30.73
CA LYS A 452 7.88 -80.27 31.21
C LYS A 452 9.24 -79.83 31.76
N ASP A 453 9.86 -78.82 31.17
CA ASP A 453 11.14 -78.27 31.65
C ASP A 453 10.97 -77.43 32.93
N ARG A 454 9.80 -76.78 33.12
CA ARG A 454 9.44 -76.11 34.38
C ARG A 454 9.27 -77.09 35.54
N ASP A 455 8.55 -78.18 35.33
CA ASP A 455 8.29 -79.17 36.40
C ASP A 455 9.57 -79.92 36.80
N ARG A 456 10.52 -80.12 35.86
CA ARG A 456 11.85 -80.66 36.15
C ARG A 456 12.70 -79.74 37.03
N ASN A 457 12.69 -78.43 36.74
CA ASN A 457 13.39 -77.43 37.56
C ASN A 457 12.74 -77.26 38.95
N ALA A 458 11.43 -77.51 39.08
CA ALA A 458 10.75 -77.48 40.38
C ALA A 458 11.16 -78.65 41.29
N GLU A 459 11.35 -79.86 40.76
CA GLU A 459 11.89 -81.01 41.50
C GLU A 459 13.34 -80.78 41.97
N GLU A 460 14.19 -80.13 41.16
CA GLU A 460 15.56 -79.78 41.56
C GLU A 460 15.61 -78.74 42.69
N VAL A 461 14.70 -77.76 42.69
CA VAL A 461 14.59 -76.76 43.78
C VAL A 461 14.12 -77.40 45.08
N GLN A 462 13.17 -78.34 45.04
CA GLN A 462 12.69 -79.04 46.23
C GLN A 462 13.80 -79.90 46.88
N ASN A 463 14.57 -80.65 46.06
CA ASN A 463 15.70 -81.44 46.56
C ASN A 463 16.80 -80.60 47.23
N MET A 464 17.02 -79.36 46.77
CA MET A 464 17.96 -78.43 47.39
C MET A 464 17.42 -77.83 48.70
N SER A 465 16.09 -77.66 48.80
CA SER A 465 15.43 -77.18 50.02
C SER A 465 15.53 -78.20 51.16
N ASP A 466 15.27 -79.49 50.87
CA ASP A 466 15.36 -80.57 51.86
C ASP A 466 16.79 -80.73 52.41
N LYS A 467 17.82 -80.42 51.59
CA LYS A 467 19.23 -80.44 52.00
C LYS A 467 19.61 -79.30 52.96
N ILE A 468 18.92 -78.17 52.88
CA ILE A 468 19.15 -77.00 53.76
C ILE A 468 18.56 -77.25 55.15
N GLU A 469 17.39 -77.88 55.23
CA GLU A 469 16.79 -78.24 56.53
C GLU A 469 17.68 -79.19 57.34
N GLN A 470 18.27 -80.20 56.68
CA GLN A 470 19.16 -81.17 57.32
C GLN A 470 20.44 -80.51 57.89
N LEU A 471 21.00 -79.51 57.19
CA LEU A 471 22.18 -78.75 57.66
C LEU A 471 21.88 -77.80 58.83
N ASN A 472 20.65 -77.33 58.97
CA ASN A 472 20.26 -76.46 60.07
C ASN A 472 20.09 -77.22 61.40
N GLU A 473 19.64 -78.47 61.36
CA GLU A 473 19.57 -79.33 62.56
C GLU A 473 20.96 -79.64 63.15
N ASP A 474 21.96 -79.88 62.31
CA ASP A 474 23.36 -80.11 62.72
C ASP A 474 23.99 -78.87 63.37
N LEU A 475 23.63 -77.67 62.91
CA LEU A 475 24.13 -76.40 63.45
C LEU A 475 23.62 -76.13 64.87
N LEU A 476 22.37 -76.52 65.16
CA LEU A 476 21.76 -76.37 66.48
C LEU A 476 22.43 -77.29 67.54
N TYR A 477 22.81 -78.50 67.15
CA TYR A 477 23.54 -79.44 68.02
C TYR A 477 24.94 -78.91 68.42
N LYS A 478 25.67 -78.31 67.46
CA LYS A 478 27.00 -77.74 67.69
C LYS A 478 26.99 -76.52 68.63
N GLN A 479 25.91 -75.72 68.64
CA GLN A 479 25.80 -74.55 69.51
C GLN A 479 25.66 -74.88 71.00
N LYS A 480 24.99 -75.99 71.37
CA LYS A 480 24.88 -76.43 72.77
C LYS A 480 26.22 -76.85 73.37
N MET A 481 27.06 -77.56 72.61
CA MET A 481 28.38 -78.02 73.05
C MET A 481 29.36 -76.87 73.35
N ILE A 482 29.19 -75.73 72.67
CA ILE A 482 30.03 -74.53 72.86
C ILE A 482 29.68 -73.81 74.17
N ALA A 483 28.46 -73.94 74.69
CA ALA A 483 28.03 -73.27 75.92
C ALA A 483 28.67 -73.90 77.17
N GLU A 484 28.72 -75.23 77.25
CA GLU A 484 29.25 -75.96 78.42
C GLU A 484 30.77 -75.80 78.60
N LEU A 485 31.52 -75.63 77.51
CA LEU A 485 32.98 -75.41 77.56
C LEU A 485 33.37 -73.97 77.92
N ARG A 486 32.46 -72.99 77.75
CA ARG A 486 32.71 -71.58 78.10
C ARG A 486 32.61 -71.30 79.61
N GLU A 487 31.93 -72.15 80.36
CA GLU A 487 31.70 -71.96 81.79
C GLU A 487 32.91 -72.41 82.62
N LYS A 488 33.54 -73.54 82.25
CA LYS A 488 34.76 -74.03 82.92
C LYS A 488 36.01 -73.18 82.63
N LEU A 489 36.05 -72.45 81.52
CA LEU A 489 37.16 -71.55 81.18
C LEU A 489 37.21 -70.29 82.07
N LYS A 490 36.05 -69.83 82.55
CA LYS A 490 35.92 -68.57 83.31
C LYS A 490 36.47 -68.63 84.73
N ASP A 491 36.37 -69.78 85.39
CA ASP A 491 36.74 -69.90 86.82
C ASP A 491 38.24 -69.98 87.05
N ASP A 492 39.00 -70.53 86.09
CA ASP A 492 40.45 -70.68 86.19
C ASP A 492 41.20 -69.42 85.67
N GLU A 493 40.62 -68.67 84.73
CA GLU A 493 41.16 -67.38 84.26
C GLU A 493 41.12 -66.29 85.34
N ALA A 494 40.14 -66.30 86.23
CA ALA A 494 39.94 -65.22 87.22
C ALA A 494 41.05 -65.15 88.30
N LYS A 495 41.65 -66.28 88.68
CA LYS A 495 42.61 -66.35 89.81
C LYS A 495 44.06 -66.06 89.39
N LEU A 496 44.42 -66.31 88.13
CA LEU A 496 45.77 -66.08 87.62
C LEU A 496 45.97 -64.62 87.13
N VAL A 497 44.91 -64.03 86.55
CA VAL A 497 44.89 -62.64 86.04
C VAL A 497 45.13 -61.61 87.16
N GLN A 498 44.69 -61.88 88.39
CA GLN A 498 44.73 -60.88 89.47
C GLN A 498 46.15 -60.57 89.98
N CYS A 499 47.03 -61.57 90.02
CA CYS A 499 48.42 -61.41 90.51
C CYS A 499 49.41 -61.02 89.39
N GLN A 500 49.11 -61.32 88.12
CA GLN A 500 49.91 -60.87 86.98
C GLN A 500 49.57 -59.42 86.57
N ASN A 501 48.31 -58.98 86.73
CA ASN A 501 47.89 -57.61 86.41
C ASN A 501 48.69 -56.53 87.15
N LEU A 502 48.92 -56.66 88.46
CA LEU A 502 49.51 -55.56 89.24
C LEU A 502 50.97 -55.22 88.86
N LEU A 503 51.73 -56.21 88.38
CA LEU A 503 53.14 -56.04 88.00
C LEU A 503 53.30 -55.75 86.49
N GLU A 504 52.36 -56.21 85.66
CA GLU A 504 52.25 -55.82 84.23
C GLU A 504 51.64 -54.44 84.03
N ILE A 505 50.73 -53.95 84.89
CA ILE A 505 50.14 -52.60 84.79
C ILE A 505 51.24 -51.54 84.87
N THR A 506 52.15 -51.62 85.84
CA THR A 506 53.16 -50.57 86.06
C THR A 506 54.27 -50.57 84.99
N ARG A 507 54.62 -51.74 84.43
CA ARG A 507 55.56 -51.86 83.29
C ARG A 507 54.89 -51.58 81.95
N GLY A 508 53.62 -51.92 81.84
CA GLY A 508 52.72 -51.60 80.74
C GLY A 508 52.54 -50.09 80.63
N GLU A 509 52.17 -49.38 81.70
CA GLU A 509 51.97 -47.92 81.72
C GLU A 509 53.18 -47.14 81.20
N ARG A 510 54.42 -47.49 81.61
CA ARG A 510 55.63 -46.84 81.09
C ARG A 510 55.85 -47.11 79.60
N ASN A 511 55.72 -48.37 79.16
CA ASN A 511 55.89 -48.73 77.74
C ASN A 511 54.71 -48.27 76.87
N ILE A 512 53.52 -48.10 77.45
CA ILE A 512 52.33 -47.53 76.84
C ILE A 512 52.54 -46.04 76.66
N PHE A 513 53.01 -45.27 77.66
CA PHE A 513 53.28 -43.85 77.45
C PHE A 513 54.40 -43.57 76.43
N GLU A 514 55.44 -44.41 76.35
CA GLU A 514 56.48 -44.26 75.32
C GLU A 514 55.98 -44.67 73.92
N ARG A 515 55.14 -45.72 73.83
CA ARG A 515 54.42 -46.08 72.60
C ARG A 515 53.38 -45.05 72.21
N ASP A 516 52.67 -44.45 73.15
CA ASP A 516 51.64 -43.45 72.93
C ASP A 516 52.27 -42.13 72.51
N LEU A 517 53.44 -41.77 73.05
CA LEU A 517 54.18 -40.59 72.62
C LEU A 517 54.76 -40.78 71.22
N THR A 518 55.30 -41.96 70.89
CA THR A 518 55.74 -42.27 69.53
C THR A 518 54.58 -42.46 68.54
N THR A 519 53.44 -42.97 68.98
CA THR A 519 52.22 -43.10 68.17
C THR A 519 51.58 -41.75 67.95
N CYS A 520 51.45 -40.90 68.98
CA CYS A 520 51.03 -39.50 68.85
C CYS A 520 51.97 -38.69 67.97
N SER A 521 53.29 -38.92 68.04
CA SER A 521 54.24 -38.23 67.16
C SER A 521 54.11 -38.69 65.71
N LYS A 522 53.94 -40.00 65.45
CA LYS A 522 53.66 -40.53 64.10
C LYS A 522 52.28 -40.11 63.59
N GLU A 523 51.28 -40.03 64.46
CA GLU A 523 49.95 -39.53 64.16
C GLU A 523 50.00 -38.04 63.83
N MET A 524 50.77 -37.23 64.57
CA MET A 524 51.00 -35.82 64.27
C MET A 524 51.68 -35.66 62.90
N GLU A 525 52.68 -36.47 62.57
CA GLU A 525 53.31 -36.48 61.24
C GLU A 525 52.29 -36.88 60.15
N SER A 526 51.47 -37.91 60.40
CA SER A 526 50.41 -38.36 59.47
C SER A 526 49.31 -37.30 59.29
N LEU A 527 49.00 -36.54 60.33
CA LEU A 527 48.03 -35.45 60.31
C LEU A 527 48.61 -34.23 59.59
N LYS A 528 49.90 -33.93 59.75
CA LYS A 528 50.61 -32.91 58.96
C LYS A 528 50.65 -33.28 57.47
N GLU A 529 50.85 -34.55 57.15
CA GLU A 529 50.84 -35.04 55.77
C GLU A 529 49.42 -35.05 55.17
N ARG A 530 48.40 -35.45 55.95
CA ARG A 530 46.98 -35.26 55.57
C ARG A 530 46.64 -33.80 55.38
N LEU A 531 47.13 -32.89 56.22
CA LEU A 531 46.90 -31.46 56.09
C LEU A 531 47.56 -30.93 54.81
N LYS A 532 48.79 -31.34 54.49
CA LYS A 532 49.45 -31.00 53.21
C LYS A 532 48.67 -31.51 52.00
N ASN A 533 48.17 -32.74 52.07
CA ASN A 533 47.36 -33.32 51.00
C ASN A 533 46.00 -32.63 50.87
N ALA A 534 45.38 -32.25 51.99
CA ALA A 534 44.15 -31.47 52.01
C ALA A 534 44.38 -30.06 51.44
N ILE A 535 45.50 -29.39 51.75
CA ILE A 535 45.86 -28.09 51.16
C ILE A 535 46.04 -28.23 49.64
N ARG A 536 46.77 -29.25 49.18
CA ARG A 536 46.92 -29.53 47.73
C ARG A 536 45.58 -29.80 47.06
N ALA A 537 44.69 -30.57 47.69
CA ALA A 537 43.36 -30.83 47.18
C ALA A 537 42.51 -29.55 47.14
N VAL A 538 42.61 -28.69 48.15
CA VAL A 538 41.95 -27.37 48.17
C VAL A 538 42.47 -26.48 47.05
N ASP A 539 43.79 -26.45 46.80
CA ASP A 539 44.36 -25.64 45.73
C ASP A 539 43.99 -26.17 44.35
N GLN A 540 43.94 -27.49 44.17
CA GLN A 540 43.45 -28.13 42.95
C GLN A 540 41.96 -27.83 42.71
N LEU A 541 41.13 -27.88 43.75
CA LEU A 541 39.72 -27.51 43.67
C LEU A 541 39.53 -26.01 43.40
N LYS A 542 40.39 -25.14 43.94
CA LYS A 542 40.38 -23.71 43.61
C LYS A 542 40.73 -23.47 42.15
N GLU A 543 41.71 -24.19 41.61
CA GLU A 543 42.09 -24.10 40.20
C GLU A 543 40.99 -24.65 39.28
N GLU A 544 40.38 -25.79 39.61
CA GLU A 544 39.20 -26.30 38.91
C GLU A 544 38.02 -25.33 38.98
N ASN A 545 37.79 -24.69 40.12
CA ASN A 545 36.74 -23.69 40.26
C ASN A 545 37.03 -22.43 39.41
N ALA A 546 38.29 -21.98 39.37
CA ALA A 546 38.71 -20.88 38.50
C ALA A 546 38.52 -21.23 37.00
N ASN A 547 38.88 -22.45 36.60
CA ASN A 547 38.66 -22.94 35.24
C ASN A 547 37.16 -23.04 34.90
N LYS A 548 36.34 -23.58 35.79
CA LYS A 548 34.87 -23.62 35.63
C LYS A 548 34.25 -22.24 35.58
N MET A 549 34.73 -21.27 36.37
CA MET A 549 34.30 -19.88 36.28
C MET A 549 34.66 -19.25 34.93
N ALA A 550 35.86 -19.53 34.40
CA ALA A 550 36.28 -19.05 33.08
C ALA A 550 35.45 -19.68 31.95
N GLU A 551 35.11 -20.97 32.05
CA GLU A 551 34.22 -21.66 31.12
C GLU A 551 32.79 -21.12 31.18
N LEU A 552 32.24 -20.90 32.38
CA LEU A 552 30.93 -20.27 32.58
C LEU A 552 30.89 -18.86 32.00
N PHE A 553 31.95 -18.07 32.16
CA PHE A 553 32.04 -16.75 31.57
C PHE A 553 32.03 -16.81 30.03
N LYS A 554 32.79 -17.74 29.44
CA LYS A 554 32.76 -17.97 27.98
C LYS A 554 31.37 -18.42 27.51
N ALA A 555 30.74 -19.34 28.24
CA ALA A 555 29.39 -19.82 27.94
C ALA A 555 28.36 -18.68 28.01
N ASN A 556 28.37 -17.85 29.05
CA ASN A 556 27.51 -16.67 29.15
C ASN A 556 27.75 -15.68 27.99
N LYS A 557 29.01 -15.44 27.61
CA LYS A 557 29.31 -14.57 26.46
C LYS A 557 28.78 -15.14 25.14
N THR A 558 28.80 -16.47 24.97
CA THR A 558 28.18 -17.12 23.80
C THR A 558 26.66 -17.06 23.85
N ILE A 559 26.04 -17.19 25.03
CA ILE A 559 24.60 -17.03 25.23
C ILE A 559 24.18 -15.60 24.85
N ASP A 560 24.86 -14.57 25.38
CA ASP A 560 24.58 -13.17 25.05
C ASP A 560 24.68 -12.89 23.54
N LYS A 561 25.67 -13.49 22.87
CA LYS A 561 25.82 -13.38 21.42
C LYS A 561 24.63 -14.02 20.69
N ASN A 562 24.27 -15.24 21.08
CA ASN A 562 23.14 -15.96 20.50
C ASN A 562 21.79 -15.27 20.79
N GLU A 563 21.63 -14.66 21.96
CA GLU A 563 20.43 -13.89 22.35
C GLU A 563 20.26 -12.65 21.45
N LYS A 564 21.37 -11.95 21.16
CA LYS A 564 21.41 -10.81 20.23
C LYS A 564 21.12 -11.24 18.79
N GLU A 565 21.73 -12.33 18.32
CA GLU A 565 21.45 -12.88 16.99
C GLU A 565 19.99 -13.31 16.87
N LYS A 566 19.44 -13.98 17.88
CA LYS A 566 18.02 -14.34 17.98
C LYS A 566 17.10 -13.12 17.93
N GLN A 567 17.41 -12.04 18.67
CA GLN A 567 16.64 -10.79 18.59
C GLN A 567 16.71 -10.16 17.19
N SER A 568 17.89 -10.15 16.56
CA SER A 568 18.07 -9.62 15.20
C SER A 568 17.25 -10.43 14.18
N LEU A 569 17.34 -11.76 14.21
CA LEU A 569 16.58 -12.66 13.35
C LEU A 569 15.08 -12.52 13.59
N LYS A 570 14.64 -12.34 14.84
CA LYS A 570 13.23 -12.11 15.16
C LYS A 570 12.71 -10.81 14.55
N SER A 571 13.51 -9.74 14.59
CA SER A 571 13.17 -8.47 13.95
C SER A 571 13.15 -8.59 12.41
N GLU A 572 14.07 -9.37 11.84
CA GLU A 572 14.16 -9.60 10.40
C GLU A 572 12.99 -10.44 9.88
N VAL A 573 12.61 -11.50 10.61
CA VAL A 573 11.41 -12.29 10.35
C VAL A 573 10.15 -11.43 10.44
N GLN A 574 10.06 -10.53 11.43
CA GLN A 574 8.93 -9.62 11.55
C GLN A 574 8.85 -8.64 10.37
N ASN A 575 9.99 -8.08 9.94
CA ASN A 575 10.06 -7.20 8.78
C ASN A 575 9.67 -7.93 7.48
N ILE A 576 10.15 -9.15 7.27
CA ILE A 576 9.80 -9.98 6.11
C ILE A 576 8.31 -10.35 6.15
N SER A 577 7.75 -10.65 7.33
CA SER A 577 6.33 -10.95 7.50
C SER A 577 5.46 -9.75 7.11
N ILE A 578 5.82 -8.54 7.56
CA ILE A 578 5.12 -7.30 7.19
C ILE A 578 5.22 -7.04 5.69
N ALA A 579 6.41 -7.20 5.09
CA ALA A 579 6.61 -7.04 3.65
C ALA A 579 5.80 -8.07 2.84
N LEU A 580 5.74 -9.32 3.29
CA LEU A 580 4.93 -10.37 2.68
C LEU A 580 3.43 -10.05 2.76
N GLN A 581 2.96 -9.54 3.90
CA GLN A 581 1.57 -9.13 4.07
C GLN A 581 1.21 -7.95 3.18
N HIS A 582 2.10 -6.96 3.05
CA HIS A 582 1.93 -5.85 2.11
C HIS A 582 1.85 -6.35 0.66
N SER A 583 2.79 -7.20 0.25
CA SER A 583 2.80 -7.78 -1.10
C SER A 583 1.56 -8.64 -1.38
N LYS A 584 1.06 -9.40 -0.39
CA LYS A 584 -0.21 -10.13 -0.51
C LYS A 584 -1.41 -9.19 -0.67
N SER A 585 -1.43 -8.07 0.05
CA SER A 585 -2.49 -7.06 -0.08
C SER A 585 -2.47 -6.42 -1.48
N GLU A 586 -1.29 -6.00 -1.96
CA GLU A 586 -1.11 -5.46 -3.31
C GLU A 586 -1.50 -6.48 -4.39
N LEU A 587 -1.11 -7.74 -4.22
CA LEU A 587 -1.50 -8.81 -5.13
C LEU A 587 -3.02 -8.98 -5.15
N SER A 588 -3.68 -8.96 -3.98
CA SER A 588 -5.14 -9.03 -3.89
C SER A 588 -5.84 -7.83 -4.53
N GLU A 589 -5.27 -6.63 -4.40
CA GLU A 589 -5.80 -5.43 -5.07
C GLU A 589 -5.66 -5.55 -6.59
N LYS A 590 -4.50 -6.02 -7.07
CA LYS A 590 -4.26 -6.23 -8.50
C LYS A 590 -5.08 -7.36 -9.09
N THR A 591 -5.36 -8.44 -8.38
CA THR A 591 -6.30 -9.48 -8.84
C THR A 591 -7.73 -8.95 -8.89
N ASN A 592 -8.15 -8.14 -7.92
CA ASN A 592 -9.47 -7.48 -7.94
C ASN A 592 -9.59 -6.45 -9.07
N GLU A 593 -8.54 -5.70 -9.37
CA GLU A 593 -8.49 -4.78 -10.51
C GLU A 593 -8.57 -5.56 -11.83
N ASN A 594 -7.81 -6.65 -11.96
CA ASN A 594 -7.82 -7.49 -13.15
C ASN A 594 -9.19 -8.14 -13.40
N THR A 595 -9.87 -8.62 -12.36
CA THR A 595 -11.23 -9.15 -12.50
C THR A 595 -12.24 -8.09 -12.93
N ARG A 596 -12.12 -6.84 -12.43
CA ARG A 596 -12.94 -5.70 -12.90
C ARG A 596 -12.67 -5.34 -14.36
N LEU A 597 -11.39 -5.30 -14.75
CA LEU A 597 -11.00 -5.04 -16.14
C LEU A 597 -11.48 -6.14 -17.08
N ASN A 598 -11.37 -7.41 -16.70
CA ASN A 598 -11.90 -8.54 -17.48
C ASN A 598 -13.42 -8.49 -17.63
N LYS A 599 -14.14 -8.10 -16.57
CA LYS A 599 -15.58 -7.89 -16.66
C LYS A 599 -15.93 -6.76 -17.64
N THR A 600 -15.21 -5.65 -17.57
CA THR A 600 -15.39 -4.52 -18.49
C THR A 600 -15.10 -4.93 -19.94
N LEU A 601 -14.02 -5.67 -20.18
CA LEU A 601 -13.69 -6.22 -21.49
C LEU A 601 -14.77 -7.18 -22.02
N SER A 602 -15.33 -8.03 -21.16
CA SER A 602 -16.45 -8.90 -21.51
C SER A 602 -17.69 -8.08 -21.87
N ASP A 603 -18.05 -7.09 -21.07
CA ASP A 603 -19.20 -6.22 -21.31
C ASP A 603 -19.01 -5.45 -22.63
N ASP A 604 -17.82 -4.91 -22.89
CA ASP A 604 -17.47 -4.24 -24.14
C ASP A 604 -17.52 -5.20 -25.34
N ALA A 605 -17.05 -6.44 -25.19
CA ALA A 605 -17.15 -7.45 -26.25
C ALA A 605 -18.62 -7.78 -26.59
N THR A 606 -19.49 -7.89 -25.59
CA THR A 606 -20.94 -8.07 -25.83
C THR A 606 -21.57 -6.84 -26.49
N SER A 607 -21.17 -5.64 -26.09
CA SER A 607 -21.60 -4.39 -26.71
C SER A 607 -21.18 -4.29 -28.17
N MET A 608 -19.93 -4.65 -28.49
CA MET A 608 -19.42 -4.71 -29.85
C MET A 608 -20.19 -5.72 -30.71
N LEU A 609 -20.50 -6.91 -30.19
CA LEU A 609 -21.34 -7.90 -30.87
C LEU A 609 -22.74 -7.34 -31.18
N ARG A 610 -23.34 -6.62 -30.22
CA ARG A 610 -24.65 -5.97 -30.41
C ARG A 610 -24.58 -4.88 -31.49
N LEU A 611 -23.56 -4.03 -31.46
CA LEU A 611 -23.35 -2.97 -32.45
C LEU A 611 -23.10 -3.55 -33.85
N LYS A 612 -22.33 -4.63 -33.96
CA LYS A 612 -22.11 -5.33 -35.22
C LYS A 612 -23.42 -5.87 -35.80
N LYS A 613 -24.27 -6.49 -34.97
CA LYS A 613 -25.59 -6.97 -35.39
C LYS A 613 -26.52 -5.83 -35.83
N GLN A 614 -26.48 -4.69 -35.14
CA GLN A 614 -27.23 -3.48 -35.55
C GLN A 614 -26.72 -2.92 -36.88
N LEU A 615 -25.41 -2.90 -37.08
CA LEU A 615 -24.80 -2.48 -38.34
C LEU A 615 -25.20 -3.40 -39.50
N GLU A 616 -25.15 -4.72 -39.30
CA GLU A 616 -25.63 -5.70 -40.29
C GLU A 616 -27.12 -5.51 -40.60
N GLY A 617 -27.95 -5.24 -39.58
CA GLY A 617 -29.36 -4.88 -39.75
C GLY A 617 -29.53 -3.62 -40.61
N ALA A 618 -28.80 -2.55 -40.31
CA ALA A 618 -28.86 -1.30 -41.06
C ALA A 618 -28.33 -1.46 -42.51
N ILE A 619 -27.33 -2.30 -42.73
CA ILE A 619 -26.83 -2.64 -44.07
C ILE A 619 -27.92 -3.35 -44.86
N ASN A 620 -28.59 -4.35 -44.26
CA ASN A 620 -29.69 -5.08 -44.90
C ASN A 620 -30.87 -4.16 -45.24
N GLU A 621 -31.24 -3.25 -44.33
CA GLU A 621 -32.28 -2.23 -44.60
C GLU A 621 -31.87 -1.29 -45.74
N LYS A 622 -30.63 -0.80 -45.72
CA LYS A 622 -30.08 0.05 -46.78
C LYS A 622 -30.07 -0.68 -48.14
N ASP A 623 -29.70 -1.96 -48.16
CA ASP A 623 -29.67 -2.76 -49.39
C ASP A 623 -31.10 -3.06 -49.89
N LEU A 624 -32.06 -3.31 -48.99
CA LEU A 624 -33.47 -3.43 -49.35
C LEU A 624 -34.02 -2.14 -49.97
N VAL A 625 -33.75 -0.98 -49.34
CA VAL A 625 -34.15 0.33 -49.88
C VAL A 625 -33.48 0.60 -51.22
N LYS A 626 -32.22 0.21 -51.39
CA LYS A 626 -31.51 0.32 -52.66
C LYS A 626 -32.22 -0.46 -53.77
N VAL A 627 -32.60 -1.72 -53.51
CA VAL A 627 -33.35 -2.56 -54.46
C VAL A 627 -34.72 -1.97 -54.77
N GLN A 628 -35.45 -1.48 -53.76
CA GLN A 628 -36.74 -0.83 -53.97
C GLN A 628 -36.59 0.43 -54.82
N LEU A 629 -35.55 1.24 -54.58
CA LEU A 629 -35.29 2.45 -55.35
C LEU A 629 -34.96 2.13 -56.81
N THR A 630 -34.14 1.11 -57.08
CA THR A 630 -33.83 0.71 -58.46
C THR A 630 -35.09 0.22 -59.19
N GLN A 631 -35.94 -0.57 -58.53
CA GLN A 631 -37.23 -0.99 -59.11
C GLN A 631 -38.14 0.20 -59.43
N ARG A 632 -38.19 1.22 -58.55
CA ARG A 632 -38.96 2.45 -58.81
C ARG A 632 -38.39 3.28 -59.96
N VAL A 633 -37.06 3.34 -60.08
CA VAL A 633 -36.41 4.02 -61.21
C VAL A 633 -36.72 3.29 -62.52
N GLU A 634 -36.66 1.96 -62.54
CA GLU A 634 -37.07 1.15 -63.70
C GLU A 634 -38.55 1.35 -64.06
N GLU A 635 -39.45 1.39 -63.07
CA GLU A 635 -40.87 1.68 -63.27
C GLU A 635 -41.08 3.08 -63.90
N ILE A 636 -40.38 4.09 -63.41
CA ILE A 636 -40.43 5.46 -63.95
C ILE A 636 -39.91 5.48 -65.40
N ASN A 637 -38.81 4.78 -65.70
CA ASN A 637 -38.26 4.70 -67.06
C ASN A 637 -39.27 4.04 -68.00
N ASN A 638 -39.87 2.91 -67.61
CA ASN A 638 -40.89 2.22 -68.38
C ASN A 638 -42.13 3.12 -68.65
N LEU A 639 -42.57 3.88 -67.64
CA LEU A 639 -43.67 4.83 -67.79
C LEU A 639 -43.30 6.00 -68.72
N THR A 640 -42.07 6.48 -68.65
CA THR A 640 -41.56 7.57 -69.50
C THR A 640 -41.48 7.11 -70.96
N GLU A 641 -40.98 5.91 -71.22
CA GLU A 641 -40.98 5.32 -72.56
C GLU A 641 -42.40 5.14 -73.10
N LYS A 642 -43.32 4.64 -72.27
CA LYS A 642 -44.73 4.51 -72.64
C LYS A 642 -45.37 5.86 -72.99
N LEU A 643 -45.08 6.89 -72.19
CA LEU A 643 -45.55 8.27 -72.44
C LEU A 643 -44.98 8.82 -73.74
N ASN A 644 -43.69 8.60 -74.01
CA ASN A 644 -43.06 9.00 -75.26
C ASN A 644 -43.70 8.31 -76.47
N MET A 645 -43.94 7.00 -76.41
CA MET A 645 -44.64 6.27 -77.47
C MET A 645 -46.06 6.81 -77.71
N LEU A 646 -46.80 7.12 -76.64
CA LEU A 646 -48.14 7.70 -76.73
C LEU A 646 -48.12 9.11 -77.32
N ASN A 647 -47.16 9.96 -76.94
CA ASN A 647 -46.98 11.29 -77.53
C ASN A 647 -46.63 11.19 -79.02
N MET A 648 -45.72 10.30 -79.40
CA MET A 648 -45.40 10.08 -80.82
C MET A 648 -46.63 9.60 -81.62
N ALA A 649 -47.47 8.75 -81.02
CA ALA A 649 -48.71 8.31 -81.64
C ALA A 649 -49.72 9.46 -81.77
N LEU A 650 -49.83 10.31 -80.75
CA LEU A 650 -50.68 11.50 -80.75
C LEU A 650 -50.22 12.50 -81.81
N ASP A 651 -48.93 12.84 -81.87
CA ASP A 651 -48.36 13.75 -82.86
C ASP A 651 -48.61 13.27 -84.30
N ARG A 652 -48.44 11.95 -84.55
CA ARG A 652 -48.79 11.36 -85.85
C ARG A 652 -50.28 11.50 -86.15
N GLY A 653 -51.15 11.22 -85.18
CA GLY A 653 -52.60 11.36 -85.32
C GLY A 653 -53.03 12.81 -85.57
N GLU A 654 -52.43 13.78 -84.86
CA GLU A 654 -52.67 15.20 -85.06
C GLU A 654 -52.21 15.66 -86.45
N ASN A 655 -51.03 15.23 -86.91
CA ASN A 655 -50.54 15.55 -88.24
C ASN A 655 -51.46 14.99 -89.33
N GLN A 656 -51.87 13.72 -89.21
CA GLN A 656 -52.84 13.12 -90.14
C GLN A 656 -54.19 13.87 -90.11
N TYR A 657 -54.66 14.28 -88.93
CA TYR A 657 -55.88 15.07 -88.82
C TYR A 657 -55.76 16.43 -89.50
N ARG A 658 -54.62 17.12 -89.34
CA ARG A 658 -54.33 18.39 -90.04
C ARG A 658 -54.30 18.21 -91.55
N GLU A 659 -53.64 17.17 -92.06
CA GLU A 659 -53.65 16.83 -93.49
C GLU A 659 -55.07 16.63 -94.01
N ARG A 660 -55.94 15.93 -93.27
CA ARG A 660 -57.36 15.78 -93.65
C ARG A 660 -58.15 17.08 -93.61
N LEU A 661 -57.86 17.97 -92.67
CA LEU A 661 -58.46 19.31 -92.67
C LEU A 661 -58.04 20.12 -93.90
N ASP A 662 -56.78 20.03 -94.31
CA ASP A 662 -56.28 20.67 -95.52
C ASP A 662 -56.89 20.06 -96.79
N ASP A 663 -57.02 18.73 -96.89
CA ASP A 663 -57.75 18.05 -97.96
C ASP A 663 -59.20 18.57 -98.05
N ILE A 664 -59.90 18.65 -96.92
CA ILE A 664 -61.28 19.18 -96.85
C ILE A 664 -61.31 20.64 -97.30
N ARG A 665 -60.31 21.45 -96.93
CA ARG A 665 -60.21 22.84 -97.37
C ARG A 665 -60.01 22.95 -98.87
N LEU A 666 -59.12 22.15 -99.46
CA LEU A 666 -58.89 22.08 -100.91
C LEU A 666 -60.16 21.64 -101.64
N LEU A 667 -60.83 20.59 -101.17
CA LEU A 667 -62.10 20.13 -101.74
C LEU A 667 -63.20 21.20 -101.65
N LYS A 668 -63.27 21.97 -100.54
CA LYS A 668 -64.20 23.10 -100.43
C LYS A 668 -63.91 24.20 -101.46
N ILE A 669 -62.63 24.50 -101.70
CA ILE A 669 -62.21 25.46 -102.74
C ILE A 669 -62.62 24.94 -104.12
N GLU A 670 -62.37 23.66 -104.42
CA GLU A 670 -62.74 23.05 -105.70
C GLU A 670 -64.25 23.03 -105.92
N ILE A 671 -65.04 22.69 -104.90
CA ILE A 671 -66.51 22.79 -104.95
C ILE A 671 -66.93 24.24 -105.25
N SER A 672 -66.27 25.24 -104.66
CA SER A 672 -66.55 26.65 -104.92
C SER A 672 -66.23 27.06 -106.36
N ASN A 673 -65.08 26.59 -106.88
CA ASN A 673 -64.65 26.80 -108.26
C ASN A 673 -65.64 26.18 -109.24
N LEU A 674 -65.99 24.90 -109.05
CA LEU A 674 -66.98 24.18 -109.88
C LEU A 674 -68.35 24.84 -109.82
N ARG A 675 -68.81 25.30 -108.64
CA ARG A 675 -70.06 26.07 -108.52
C ARG A 675 -69.99 27.39 -109.29
N SER A 676 -68.85 28.09 -109.25
CA SER A 676 -68.64 29.34 -109.98
C SER A 676 -68.60 29.11 -111.50
N GLN A 677 -67.88 28.08 -111.97
CA GLN A 677 -67.88 27.64 -113.36
C GLN A 677 -69.28 27.27 -113.85
N ARG A 678 -70.01 26.46 -113.08
CA ARG A 678 -71.41 26.13 -113.36
C ARG A 678 -72.25 27.40 -113.49
N ASN A 679 -72.16 28.33 -112.54
CA ASN A 679 -72.92 29.58 -112.59
C ASN A 679 -72.59 30.43 -113.83
N LEU A 680 -71.30 30.50 -114.22
CA LEU A 680 -70.87 31.18 -115.44
C LEU A 680 -71.45 30.51 -116.69
N LEU A 681 -71.40 29.18 -116.78
CA LEU A 681 -72.00 28.42 -117.87
C LEU A 681 -73.53 28.59 -117.93
N THR A 682 -74.22 28.58 -116.79
CA THR A 682 -75.66 28.84 -116.72
C THR A 682 -76.01 30.25 -117.20
N ARG A 683 -75.22 31.27 -116.81
CA ARG A 683 -75.37 32.64 -117.35
C ARG A 683 -75.08 32.70 -118.84
N GLY A 684 -74.06 31.99 -119.32
CA GLY A 684 -73.75 31.86 -120.75
C GLY A 684 -74.89 31.24 -121.55
N LEU A 685 -75.55 30.19 -121.01
CA LEU A 685 -76.74 29.59 -121.60
C LEU A 685 -77.93 30.56 -121.66
N ALA A 686 -78.17 31.33 -120.60
CA ALA A 686 -79.21 32.36 -120.58
C ALA A 686 -78.94 33.45 -121.62
N ASN A 687 -77.71 33.99 -121.67
CA ASN A 687 -77.31 34.96 -122.69
C ASN A 687 -77.44 34.41 -124.13
N THR A 688 -77.20 33.11 -124.33
CA THR A 688 -77.40 32.48 -125.64
C THR A 688 -78.88 32.40 -126.02
N ALA A 689 -79.78 32.18 -125.06
CA ALA A 689 -81.21 32.23 -125.28
C ALA A 689 -81.69 33.66 -125.60
N ASP A 690 -81.20 34.66 -124.85
CA ASP A 690 -81.50 36.08 -125.10
C ASP A 690 -81.00 36.52 -126.47
N MET A 691 -79.77 36.16 -126.85
CA MET A 691 -79.21 36.41 -128.20
C MET A 691 -80.08 35.77 -129.30
N ARG A 692 -80.60 34.55 -129.10
CA ARG A 692 -81.52 33.93 -130.07
C ARG A 692 -82.83 34.71 -130.18
N GLN A 693 -83.36 35.20 -129.07
CA GLN A 693 -84.58 36.02 -129.06
C GLN A 693 -84.34 37.37 -129.74
N GLU A 694 -83.19 37.99 -129.50
CA GLU A 694 -82.78 39.23 -130.15
C GLU A 694 -82.59 39.05 -131.66
N VAL A 695 -81.99 37.95 -132.11
CA VAL A 695 -81.90 37.59 -133.54
C VAL A 695 -83.29 37.41 -134.17
N LEU A 696 -84.25 36.80 -133.46
CA LEU A 696 -85.63 36.68 -133.94
C LEU A 696 -86.32 38.05 -134.00
N GLN A 697 -86.09 38.91 -133.02
CA GLN A 697 -86.66 40.26 -132.98
C GLN A 697 -86.07 41.15 -134.08
N LEU A 698 -84.76 41.11 -134.30
CA LEU A 698 -84.08 41.80 -135.40
C LEU A 698 -84.57 41.30 -136.76
N ASN A 699 -84.80 39.99 -136.94
CA ASN A 699 -85.41 39.47 -138.17
C ASN A 699 -86.85 39.98 -138.37
N ARG A 700 -87.65 40.06 -137.30
CA ARG A 700 -89.00 40.66 -137.37
C ARG A 700 -88.95 42.14 -137.74
N VAL A 701 -88.08 42.92 -137.10
CA VAL A 701 -87.88 44.35 -137.38
C VAL A 701 -87.38 44.54 -138.80
N LEU A 702 -86.42 43.76 -139.27
CA LEU A 702 -85.92 43.81 -140.65
C LEU A 702 -87.04 43.55 -141.66
N ASN A 703 -87.91 42.58 -141.40
CA ASN A 703 -89.09 42.35 -142.24
C ASN A 703 -90.10 43.51 -142.18
N GLN A 704 -90.35 44.08 -141.00
CA GLN A 704 -91.19 45.27 -140.87
C GLN A 704 -90.62 46.47 -141.63
N GLU A 705 -89.31 46.71 -141.54
CA GLU A 705 -88.65 47.79 -142.28
C GLU A 705 -88.65 47.53 -143.79
N ARG A 706 -88.55 46.27 -144.24
CA ARG A 706 -88.76 45.93 -145.67
C ARG A 706 -90.19 46.22 -146.14
N VAL A 707 -91.19 45.96 -145.30
CA VAL A 707 -92.59 46.28 -145.61
C VAL A 707 -92.83 47.79 -145.58
N LYS A 708 -92.27 48.52 -144.60
CA LYS A 708 -92.33 49.98 -144.55
C LYS A 708 -91.61 50.65 -145.70
N ALA A 709 -90.44 50.15 -146.12
CA ALA A 709 -89.73 50.67 -147.28
C ALA A 709 -90.57 50.52 -148.56
N ARG A 710 -91.26 49.37 -148.72
CA ARG A 710 -92.26 49.19 -149.79
C ARG A 710 -93.44 50.14 -149.69
N ALA A 711 -94.01 50.30 -148.49
CA ALA A 711 -95.11 51.22 -148.26
C ALA A 711 -94.70 52.68 -148.52
N LEU A 712 -93.46 53.06 -148.18
CA LEU A 712 -92.89 54.38 -148.45
C LEU A 712 -92.56 54.57 -149.94
N GLU A 713 -92.11 53.52 -150.65
CA GLU A 713 -92.01 53.52 -152.12
C GLU A 713 -93.39 53.75 -152.76
N ASP A 714 -94.43 53.11 -152.24
CA ASP A 714 -95.81 53.31 -152.69
C ASP A 714 -96.36 54.72 -152.33
N GLU A 715 -96.03 55.24 -151.13
CA GLU A 715 -96.39 56.61 -150.70
C GLU A 715 -95.60 57.70 -151.43
N MET A 716 -94.41 57.41 -151.96
CA MET A 716 -93.66 58.32 -152.84
C MET A 716 -94.36 58.52 -154.20
N LEU A 717 -95.19 57.58 -154.65
CA LEU A 717 -95.92 57.66 -155.91
C LEU A 717 -97.18 58.55 -155.85
N THR A 718 -97.66 58.94 -154.68
CA THR A 718 -98.81 59.86 -154.50
C THR A 718 -98.72 60.67 -153.20
N PRO A 719 -98.17 61.91 -153.21
CA PRO A 719 -98.01 62.68 -151.98
C PRO A 719 -99.28 63.46 -151.60
N MET A 720 -99.97 63.03 -150.54
CA MET A 720 -100.90 63.87 -149.77
C MET A 720 -100.26 64.20 -148.40
N ASN A 721 -99.75 65.43 -148.30
CA ASN A 721 -99.08 66.04 -147.16
C ASN A 721 -99.83 65.92 -145.80
N VAL A 722 -99.08 66.02 -144.68
CA VAL A 722 -99.12 67.20 -143.76
C VAL A 722 -98.62 66.85 -142.30
N HIS A 723 -97.54 67.55 -141.90
CA HIS A 723 -97.10 67.98 -140.55
C HIS A 723 -95.96 67.30 -139.75
N ARG A 724 -95.18 68.22 -139.19
CA ARG A 724 -93.77 68.20 -138.80
C ARG A 724 -93.67 68.91 -137.43
N TRP A 725 -93.28 68.16 -136.37
CA TRP A 725 -92.65 68.54 -135.07
C TRP A 725 -93.48 68.93 -133.81
N ARG A 726 -92.99 68.50 -132.62
CA ARG A 726 -93.28 69.05 -131.25
C ARG A 726 -92.12 68.83 -130.23
N LYS A 727 -91.92 69.79 -129.29
CA LYS A 727 -90.86 69.94 -128.23
C LYS A 727 -91.22 69.34 -126.84
N LEU A 728 -90.20 69.09 -125.99
CA LEU A 728 -90.17 68.45 -124.64
C LEU A 728 -89.88 69.46 -123.47
N SER A 729 -90.27 69.20 -122.20
CA SER A 729 -90.04 70.10 -121.02
C SER A 729 -89.74 69.39 -119.66
N GLY A 730 -88.88 69.98 -118.79
CA GLY A 730 -88.67 69.65 -117.35
C GLY A 730 -87.80 70.71 -116.60
N LYS A 731 -87.90 70.86 -115.26
CA LYS A 731 -87.23 71.88 -114.36
C LYS A 731 -86.68 71.28 -113.04
N ASP A 732 -85.67 71.93 -112.43
CA ASP A 732 -84.87 71.52 -111.21
C ASP A 732 -85.27 72.20 -109.85
N PRO A 733 -84.88 71.66 -108.66
CA PRO A 733 -85.30 72.10 -107.30
C PRO A 733 -84.43 73.19 -106.61
N GLU A 734 -84.97 73.87 -105.57
CA GLU A 734 -84.41 75.10 -104.94
C GLU A 734 -83.53 74.90 -103.67
N LYS A 735 -82.64 75.88 -103.41
CA LYS A 735 -81.60 75.90 -102.36
C LYS A 735 -82.10 75.69 -100.91
N MET A 736 -83.36 75.99 -100.61
CA MET A 736 -83.86 75.94 -99.22
C MET A 736 -83.98 74.50 -98.69
N ASP A 737 -84.37 73.56 -99.56
CA ASP A 737 -84.50 72.15 -99.21
C ASP A 737 -83.15 71.52 -98.82
N LEU A 738 -82.07 71.98 -99.44
CA LEU A 738 -80.71 71.56 -99.11
C LEU A 738 -80.27 72.06 -97.73
N ILE A 739 -80.64 73.29 -97.33
CA ILE A 739 -80.25 73.85 -96.03
C ILE A 739 -80.95 73.12 -94.88
N VAL A 740 -82.24 72.80 -95.03
CA VAL A 740 -83.00 72.03 -94.04
C VAL A 740 -82.41 70.64 -93.83
N LYS A 741 -81.96 70.00 -94.92
CA LYS A 741 -81.26 68.70 -94.87
C LYS A 741 -79.98 68.78 -94.04
N VAL A 742 -79.17 69.82 -94.26
CA VAL A 742 -77.88 70.01 -93.55
C VAL A 742 -78.09 70.22 -92.05
N GLN A 743 -79.02 71.09 -91.63
CA GLN A 743 -79.27 71.34 -90.20
C GLN A 743 -79.81 70.11 -89.47
N THR A 744 -80.60 69.28 -90.16
CA THR A 744 -81.12 68.03 -89.60
C THR A 744 -80.01 67.00 -89.37
N LEU A 745 -79.05 66.93 -90.30
CA LEU A 745 -77.88 66.06 -90.15
C LEU A 745 -76.93 66.54 -89.04
N GLN A 746 -76.70 67.85 -88.90
CA GLN A 746 -75.87 68.40 -87.83
C GLN A 746 -76.40 68.10 -86.43
N ARG A 747 -77.73 68.21 -86.21
CA ARG A 747 -78.37 67.82 -84.94
C ARG A 747 -78.22 66.33 -84.63
N ARG A 748 -78.29 65.47 -85.65
CA ARG A 748 -78.12 64.01 -85.49
C ARG A 748 -76.69 63.64 -85.08
N VAL A 749 -75.69 64.30 -85.67
CA VAL A 749 -74.28 64.11 -85.35
C VAL A 749 -73.97 64.51 -83.91
N LEU A 750 -74.49 65.65 -83.44
CA LEU A 750 -74.31 66.09 -82.04
C LEU A 750 -74.90 65.07 -81.04
N TYR A 751 -76.10 64.55 -81.32
CA TYR A 751 -76.73 63.54 -80.48
C TYR A 751 -75.92 62.23 -80.42
N GLN A 752 -75.42 61.75 -81.56
CA GLN A 752 -74.56 60.56 -81.61
C GLN A 752 -73.22 60.78 -80.90
N SER A 753 -72.63 61.98 -80.98
CA SER A 753 -71.38 62.30 -80.29
C SER A 753 -71.53 62.26 -78.76
N VAL A 754 -72.62 62.78 -78.21
CA VAL A 754 -72.91 62.70 -76.76
C VAL A 754 -73.12 61.24 -76.32
N THR A 755 -73.78 60.43 -77.14
CA THR A 755 -74.04 59.01 -76.83
C THR A 755 -72.74 58.20 -76.76
N VAL A 756 -71.81 58.43 -77.71
CA VAL A 756 -70.49 57.78 -77.71
C VAL A 756 -69.67 58.18 -76.48
N SER A 757 -69.66 59.47 -76.13
CA SER A 757 -68.93 59.95 -74.94
C SER A 757 -69.45 59.33 -73.64
N GLN A 758 -70.75 59.10 -73.53
CA GLN A 758 -71.33 58.41 -72.36
C GLN A 758 -70.96 56.92 -72.33
N GLN A 759 -70.88 56.26 -73.49
CA GLN A 759 -70.43 54.86 -73.57
C GLN A 759 -68.94 54.71 -73.22
N GLU A 760 -68.08 55.64 -73.65
CA GLU A 760 -66.65 55.68 -73.26
C GLU A 760 -66.46 55.84 -71.74
N LYS A 761 -67.26 56.70 -71.09
CA LYS A 761 -67.22 56.85 -69.62
C LYS A 761 -67.60 55.55 -68.91
N ASN A 762 -68.63 54.85 -69.39
CA ASN A 762 -69.04 53.56 -68.81
C ASN A 762 -67.97 52.48 -69.00
N LEU A 763 -67.29 52.47 -70.17
CA LEU A 763 -66.18 51.56 -70.44
C LEU A 763 -65.01 51.80 -69.47
N GLN A 764 -64.59 53.06 -69.29
CA GLN A 764 -63.51 53.41 -68.34
C GLN A 764 -63.83 53.03 -66.89
N GLN A 765 -65.09 53.13 -66.46
CA GLN A 765 -65.50 52.68 -65.12
C GLN A 765 -65.43 51.16 -64.98
N SER A 766 -65.82 50.42 -66.03
CA SER A 766 -65.74 48.96 -66.05
C SER A 766 -64.29 48.47 -66.05
N GLU A 767 -63.39 49.11 -66.80
CA GLU A 767 -61.96 48.78 -66.81
C GLU A 767 -61.31 49.00 -65.45
N LYS A 768 -61.60 50.12 -64.77
CA LYS A 768 -61.10 50.37 -63.41
C LYS A 768 -61.59 49.33 -62.40
N MET A 769 -62.83 48.88 -62.50
CA MET A 769 -63.34 47.79 -61.64
C MET A 769 -62.67 46.46 -61.95
N TYR A 770 -62.43 46.15 -63.23
CA TYR A 770 -61.72 44.94 -63.64
C TYR A 770 -60.28 44.90 -63.11
N ASP A 771 -59.53 46.00 -63.25
CA ASP A 771 -58.16 46.09 -62.74
C ASP A 771 -58.10 45.97 -61.22
N SER A 772 -59.06 46.59 -60.52
CA SER A 772 -59.19 46.45 -59.05
C SER A 772 -59.49 45.02 -58.64
N LEU A 773 -60.33 44.29 -59.39
CA LEU A 773 -60.62 42.87 -59.12
C LEU A 773 -59.41 41.98 -59.43
N LYS A 774 -58.69 42.27 -60.52
CA LYS A 774 -57.49 41.54 -60.92
C LYS A 774 -56.38 41.65 -59.86
N GLU A 775 -56.18 42.85 -59.30
CA GLU A 775 -55.20 43.06 -58.23
C GLU A 775 -55.55 42.28 -56.95
N VAL A 776 -56.84 42.11 -56.65
CA VAL A 776 -57.32 41.29 -55.51
C VAL A 776 -57.15 39.79 -55.79
N VAL A 777 -57.41 39.34 -57.02
CA VAL A 777 -57.26 37.92 -57.41
C VAL A 777 -55.78 37.50 -57.46
N GLU A 778 -54.87 38.37 -57.92
CA GLU A 778 -53.42 38.11 -57.88
C GLU A 778 -52.87 38.06 -56.44
N LYS A 779 -53.48 38.79 -55.49
CA LYS A 779 -53.11 38.79 -54.07
C LYS A 779 -53.72 37.63 -53.26
N LEU A 780 -54.64 36.85 -53.82
CA LEU A 780 -55.22 35.68 -53.14
C LEU A 780 -54.36 34.42 -53.42
N PRO A 781 -53.72 33.82 -52.38
CA PRO A 781 -52.90 32.63 -52.59
C PRO A 781 -53.79 31.44 -52.98
N SER A 782 -53.53 30.84 -54.14
CA SER A 782 -54.20 29.59 -54.52
C SER A 782 -53.92 28.49 -53.48
N HIS A 783 -54.87 27.57 -53.28
CA HIS A 783 -54.78 26.51 -52.26
C HIS A 783 -53.45 25.72 -52.32
N LYS A 784 -52.93 25.49 -53.54
CA LYS A 784 -51.64 24.82 -53.78
C LYS A 784 -50.44 25.61 -53.27
N VAL A 785 -50.49 26.94 -53.27
CA VAL A 785 -49.42 27.81 -52.76
C VAL A 785 -49.43 27.82 -51.22
N LYS A 786 -50.61 27.86 -50.58
CA LYS A 786 -50.72 27.74 -49.10
C LYS A 786 -50.19 26.41 -48.58
N GLU A 787 -50.46 25.33 -49.28
CA GLU A 787 -49.99 24.00 -48.91
C GLU A 787 -48.47 23.86 -49.07
N ARG A 788 -47.90 24.36 -50.18
CA ARG A 788 -46.45 24.45 -50.37
C ARG A 788 -45.79 25.34 -49.31
N LEU A 789 -46.42 26.46 -48.93
CA LEU A 789 -45.92 27.33 -47.86
C LEU A 789 -45.93 26.61 -46.50
N SER A 790 -46.99 25.87 -46.18
CA SER A 790 -47.08 25.08 -44.94
C SER A 790 -46.02 23.97 -44.85
N ILE A 791 -45.77 23.27 -45.96
CA ILE A 791 -44.75 22.22 -46.04
C ILE A 791 -43.34 22.82 -45.92
N THR A 792 -43.06 23.90 -46.66
CA THR A 792 -41.75 24.58 -46.61
C THR A 792 -41.50 25.22 -45.25
N GLN A 793 -42.52 25.81 -44.61
CA GLN A 793 -42.42 26.37 -43.27
C GLN A 793 -42.16 25.26 -42.24
N ARG A 794 -42.86 24.11 -42.29
CA ARG A 794 -42.57 22.96 -41.41
C ARG A 794 -41.15 22.41 -41.61
N ALA A 795 -40.70 22.29 -42.86
CA ALA A 795 -39.33 21.85 -43.18
C ALA A 795 -38.28 22.85 -42.67
N LEU A 796 -38.56 24.15 -42.77
CA LEU A 796 -37.69 25.21 -42.27
C LEU A 796 -37.60 25.19 -40.74
N THR A 797 -38.72 25.00 -40.04
CA THR A 797 -38.74 24.88 -38.57
C THR A 797 -37.97 23.64 -38.10
N ALA A 798 -38.11 22.51 -38.79
CA ALA A 798 -37.37 21.28 -38.50
C ALA A 798 -35.86 21.46 -38.73
N ARG A 799 -35.45 22.06 -39.86
CA ARG A 799 -34.03 22.38 -40.12
C ARG A 799 -33.47 23.39 -39.13
N THR A 800 -34.25 24.38 -38.71
CA THR A 800 -33.84 25.36 -37.70
C THR A 800 -33.62 24.71 -36.34
N LYS A 801 -34.48 23.76 -35.93
CA LYS A 801 -34.24 22.96 -34.71
C LYS A 801 -32.97 22.13 -34.81
N LYS A 802 -32.72 21.50 -35.96
CA LYS A 802 -31.48 20.73 -36.20
C LYS A 802 -30.23 21.61 -36.19
N LEU A 803 -30.29 22.80 -36.77
CA LEU A 803 -29.21 23.79 -36.72
C LEU A 803 -28.94 24.28 -35.29
N LYS A 804 -29.99 24.51 -34.47
CA LYS A 804 -29.81 24.87 -33.05
C LYS A 804 -29.15 23.74 -32.26
N ALA A 805 -29.52 22.48 -32.52
CA ALA A 805 -28.88 21.33 -31.89
C ALA A 805 -27.40 21.20 -32.30
N LEU A 806 -27.10 21.32 -33.59
CA LEU A 806 -25.72 21.29 -34.10
C LEU A 806 -24.88 22.47 -33.59
N ALA A 807 -25.46 23.67 -33.49
CA ALA A 807 -24.77 24.82 -32.91
C ALA A 807 -24.48 24.63 -31.41
N ALA A 808 -25.38 23.98 -30.67
CA ALA A 808 -25.14 23.61 -29.28
C ALA A 808 -24.03 22.54 -29.16
N GLU A 809 -24.04 21.53 -30.03
CA GLU A 809 -22.98 20.51 -30.10
C GLU A 809 -21.61 21.14 -30.42
N ILE A 810 -21.54 22.04 -31.39
CA ILE A 810 -20.31 22.78 -31.73
C ILE A 810 -19.83 23.58 -30.52
N ARG A 811 -20.73 24.31 -29.83
CA ARG A 811 -20.35 25.11 -28.66
C ARG A 811 -19.83 24.26 -27.50
N ILE A 812 -20.40 23.07 -27.29
CA ILE A 812 -19.90 22.11 -26.29
C ILE A 812 -18.51 21.61 -26.70
N LYS A 813 -18.31 21.28 -27.98
CA LYS A 813 -17.00 20.85 -28.50
C LYS A 813 -15.95 21.95 -28.42
N GLU A 814 -16.31 23.21 -28.68
CA GLU A 814 -15.43 24.37 -28.49
C GLU A 814 -15.03 24.56 -27.02
N LEU A 815 -15.97 24.37 -26.08
CA LEU A 815 -15.66 24.41 -24.64
C LEU A 815 -14.75 23.25 -24.21
N ASP A 816 -14.97 22.05 -24.76
CA ASP A 816 -14.13 20.88 -24.52
C ASP A 816 -12.71 21.07 -25.09
N CYS A 817 -12.58 21.69 -26.28
CA CYS A 817 -11.28 22.08 -26.83
C CYS A 817 -10.58 23.12 -25.95
N LYS A 818 -11.28 24.16 -25.49
CA LYS A 818 -10.71 25.18 -24.59
C LYS A 818 -10.28 24.60 -23.24
N SER A 819 -11.03 23.63 -22.70
CA SER A 819 -10.65 22.93 -21.47
C SER A 819 -9.36 22.12 -21.68
N LYS A 820 -9.25 21.42 -22.83
CA LYS A 820 -8.05 20.68 -23.21
C LYS A 820 -6.85 21.58 -23.48
N ASP A 821 -7.04 22.75 -24.07
CA ASP A 821 -5.97 23.73 -24.25
C ASP A 821 -5.47 24.26 -22.90
N SER A 822 -6.40 24.53 -21.96
CA SER A 822 -6.06 24.96 -20.60
C SER A 822 -5.30 23.88 -19.82
N THR A 823 -5.68 22.61 -19.95
CA THR A 823 -4.95 21.50 -19.32
C THR A 823 -3.60 21.27 -20.00
N LEU A 824 -3.50 21.45 -21.32
CA LEU A 824 -2.24 21.42 -22.05
C LEU A 824 -1.28 22.50 -21.55
N ASP A 825 -1.76 23.72 -21.32
CA ASP A 825 -0.92 24.81 -20.82
C ASP A 825 -0.51 24.62 -19.36
N GLN A 826 -1.38 24.06 -18.51
CA GLN A 826 -1.01 23.61 -17.16
C GLN A 826 0.06 22.51 -17.19
N LEU A 827 -0.08 21.54 -18.08
CA LEU A 827 0.92 20.47 -18.25
C LEU A 827 2.25 21.02 -18.80
N LYS A 828 2.22 22.00 -19.70
CA LYS A 828 3.44 22.70 -20.16
C LYS A 828 4.11 23.47 -19.02
N GLN A 829 3.35 24.13 -18.15
CA GLN A 829 3.89 24.82 -16.98
C GLN A 829 4.51 23.85 -15.98
N ALA A 830 3.83 22.75 -15.66
CA ALA A 830 4.37 21.69 -14.82
C ALA A 830 5.64 21.05 -15.42
N LEU A 831 5.69 20.86 -16.75
CA LEU A 831 6.89 20.41 -17.45
C LEU A 831 8.04 21.44 -17.36
N LEU A 832 7.72 22.73 -17.35
CA LEU A 832 8.70 23.80 -17.24
C LEU A 832 9.25 23.91 -15.82
N GLU A 833 8.42 23.71 -14.80
CA GLU A 833 8.82 23.65 -13.39
C GLU A 833 9.67 22.42 -13.10
N THR A 834 9.24 21.24 -13.54
CA THR A 834 10.05 20.01 -13.42
C THR A 834 11.40 20.12 -14.14
N LYS A 835 11.47 20.79 -15.30
CA LYS A 835 12.76 21.11 -15.96
C LYS A 835 13.62 22.07 -15.14
N LYS A 836 13.04 23.06 -14.46
CA LYS A 836 13.76 23.96 -13.56
C LYS A 836 14.29 23.22 -12.34
N ASP A 837 13.50 22.32 -11.77
CA ASP A 837 13.91 21.49 -10.63
C ASP A 837 15.03 20.53 -11.02
N LEU A 838 14.94 19.88 -12.18
CA LEU A 838 16.01 19.05 -12.74
C LEU A 838 17.29 19.86 -13.02
N ALA A 839 17.17 21.10 -13.49
CA ALA A 839 18.32 21.98 -13.69
C ALA A 839 18.94 22.43 -12.36
N LYS A 840 18.12 22.63 -11.32
CA LYS A 840 18.56 22.95 -9.96
C LYS A 840 19.28 21.75 -9.34
N GLU A 841 18.71 20.55 -9.46
CA GLU A 841 19.31 19.30 -8.99
C GLU A 841 20.62 18.99 -9.75
N LYS A 842 20.69 19.26 -11.05
CA LYS A 842 21.95 19.20 -11.81
C LYS A 842 22.99 20.21 -11.31
N ARG A 843 22.60 21.45 -11.00
CA ARG A 843 23.52 22.46 -10.43
C ARG A 843 24.00 22.06 -9.04
N GLU A 844 23.13 21.48 -8.21
CA GLU A 844 23.47 20.98 -6.88
C GLU A 844 24.42 19.77 -6.96
N LYS A 845 24.17 18.85 -7.91
CA LYS A 845 25.11 17.74 -8.21
C LYS A 845 26.46 18.23 -8.72
N ILE A 846 26.49 19.24 -9.60
CA ILE A 846 27.75 19.84 -10.07
C ILE A 846 28.52 20.50 -8.91
N LYS A 847 27.83 21.24 -8.03
CA LYS A 847 28.44 21.81 -6.80
C LYS A 847 28.96 20.73 -5.85
N LEU A 848 28.27 19.60 -5.75
CA LEU A 848 28.71 18.46 -4.95
C LEU A 848 29.98 17.81 -5.55
N VAL A 849 30.05 17.71 -6.88
CA VAL A 849 31.23 17.20 -7.60
C VAL A 849 32.42 18.16 -7.51
N GLU A 850 32.19 19.48 -7.54
CA GLU A 850 33.23 20.48 -7.30
C GLU A 850 33.74 20.47 -5.85
N ASN A 851 32.86 20.29 -4.86
CA ASN A 851 33.26 20.13 -3.45
C ASN A 851 34.06 18.84 -3.23
N LEU A 852 33.74 17.75 -3.94
CA LEU A 852 34.52 16.51 -3.92
C LEU A 852 35.88 16.65 -4.66
N ARG A 853 36.00 17.56 -5.64
CA ARG A 853 37.30 17.91 -6.26
C ARG A 853 38.14 18.84 -5.36
N GLY A 854 37.51 19.75 -4.62
CA GLY A 854 38.20 20.61 -3.63
C GLY A 854 38.81 19.83 -2.46
N GLN A 855 38.19 18.72 -2.04
CA GLN A 855 38.74 17.84 -0.99
C GLN A 855 39.89 16.94 -1.45
N ARG A 856 40.19 16.84 -2.76
CA ARG A 856 41.37 16.13 -3.29
C ARG A 856 42.59 17.03 -3.50
N ALA A 857 42.49 18.34 -3.27
CA ALA A 857 43.59 19.30 -3.48
C ALA A 857 44.40 19.62 -2.20
N HIS A 858 44.11 18.97 -1.06
CA HIS A 858 44.81 19.24 0.21
C HIS A 858 45.67 18.08 0.75
N SER A 859 45.98 17.08 -0.08
CA SER A 859 46.97 16.05 0.27
C SER A 859 48.00 15.92 -0.84
N VAL A 860 49.27 15.91 -0.43
CA VAL A 860 50.50 15.63 -1.19
C VAL A 860 51.29 16.87 -1.66
N LEU A 861 52.04 17.43 -0.70
CA LEU A 861 53.37 18.00 -0.92
C LEU A 861 54.38 16.85 -1.02
N HIS A 862 55.12 16.72 -2.13
CA HIS A 862 56.58 16.46 -2.21
C HIS A 862 57.04 15.99 -3.60
N GLY A 863 57.91 16.78 -4.22
CA GLY A 863 59.15 16.30 -4.86
C GLY A 863 59.08 15.71 -6.28
N PRO A 864 60.19 15.76 -7.04
CA PRO A 864 60.19 16.19 -8.45
C PRO A 864 60.68 15.12 -9.44
N SER A 865 60.51 15.34 -10.76
CA SER A 865 61.51 15.06 -11.82
C SER A 865 60.89 14.89 -13.23
N ALA A 866 61.45 15.67 -14.17
CA ALA A 866 61.79 15.38 -15.57
C ALA A 866 60.71 15.00 -16.62
N ASP A 867 60.77 15.78 -17.71
CA ASP A 867 60.78 15.41 -19.12
C ASP A 867 59.84 14.32 -19.65
N ALA A 868 59.01 14.70 -20.64
CA ALA A 868 59.27 14.39 -22.04
C ALA A 868 57.99 14.61 -22.89
N ASP A 869 58.11 15.43 -23.92
CA ASP A 869 57.31 15.30 -25.14
C ASP A 869 57.65 13.97 -25.82
N PHE A 870 56.66 13.16 -26.19
CA PHE A 870 56.76 12.31 -27.38
C PHE A 870 55.38 11.90 -27.91
N ILE A 871 55.16 12.26 -29.18
CA ILE A 871 54.10 11.83 -30.08
C ILE A 871 54.24 10.33 -30.37
N VAL A 872 53.14 9.58 -30.59
CA VAL A 872 52.99 8.58 -31.69
C VAL A 872 51.58 7.97 -31.73
N PHE A 873 51.02 8.01 -32.93
CA PHE A 873 49.83 7.29 -33.43
C PHE A 873 49.95 5.75 -33.32
N ARG A 874 48.83 5.05 -33.06
CA ARG A 874 48.52 3.82 -33.82
C ARG A 874 47.03 3.49 -33.88
N THR A 875 46.63 3.26 -35.12
CA THR A 875 45.36 2.85 -35.69
C THR A 875 45.09 1.34 -35.57
N THR A 876 43.88 0.96 -36.01
CA THR A 876 43.35 -0.36 -36.45
C THR A 876 42.57 -1.14 -35.38
N SER A 877 41.40 -1.75 -35.65
CA SER A 877 40.82 -2.26 -36.91
C SER A 877 39.32 -2.60 -36.80
N GLN A 878 38.61 -2.45 -37.93
CA GLN A 878 37.61 -3.37 -38.55
C GLN A 878 36.23 -3.58 -37.88
N SER A 879 35.13 -3.09 -38.49
CA SER A 879 34.29 -3.65 -39.60
C SER A 879 33.19 -4.61 -39.09
N ALA A 880 31.93 -4.64 -39.55
CA ALA A 880 31.37 -4.35 -40.86
C ALA A 880 29.82 -4.22 -40.83
N ASN A 881 29.29 -3.67 -41.95
CA ASN A 881 27.96 -3.87 -42.57
C ASN A 881 26.71 -3.32 -41.86
N SER A 882 25.69 -2.75 -42.52
CA SER A 882 25.36 -2.41 -43.93
C SER A 882 24.12 -1.48 -43.82
N GLY A 883 23.97 -0.40 -44.59
CA GLY A 883 23.41 -0.41 -45.94
C GLY A 883 22.43 0.75 -46.15
N ASN A 884 22.83 1.68 -47.02
CA ASN A 884 22.15 2.75 -47.80
C ASN A 884 20.60 2.64 -47.98
N TYR A 885 19.83 3.72 -48.17
CA TYR A 885 19.89 4.64 -49.32
C TYR A 885 19.08 5.94 -49.12
N ARG A 886 19.50 6.98 -49.84
CA ARG A 886 18.91 8.32 -50.01
C ARG A 886 18.66 8.51 -51.51
N THR A 887 17.49 9.03 -51.94
CA THR A 887 17.21 9.82 -53.18
C THR A 887 15.69 10.01 -53.33
N LEU A 888 15.13 11.23 -53.29
CA LEU A 888 14.88 12.17 -54.39
C LEU A 888 13.85 11.72 -55.45
N GLY A 889 12.81 12.54 -55.69
CA GLY A 889 12.28 12.77 -57.04
C GLY A 889 10.78 12.50 -57.30
N SER A 890 9.99 13.58 -57.30
CA SER A 890 8.92 13.95 -58.26
C SER A 890 7.98 12.91 -58.90
N GLY A 891 6.68 13.03 -58.56
CA GLY A 891 5.55 13.31 -59.46
C GLY A 891 5.13 12.31 -60.55
N PHE A 892 3.86 11.87 -60.53
CA PHE A 892 2.88 12.10 -61.60
C PHE A 892 1.44 11.73 -61.19
N ARG A 893 0.50 12.56 -61.66
CA ARG A 893 -0.95 12.36 -61.95
C ARG A 893 -1.25 10.97 -62.56
N ALA A 894 -2.45 10.37 -62.60
CA ALA A 894 -3.85 10.81 -62.50
C ALA A 894 -4.80 9.58 -62.60
N ILE A 895 -6.08 9.79 -62.24
CA ILE A 895 -7.32 9.14 -62.73
C ILE A 895 -7.54 7.65 -62.40
N CYS A 896 -8.44 7.37 -61.45
CA CYS A 896 -9.88 7.07 -61.67
C CYS A 896 -10.61 7.11 -60.33
#